data_AF-A0A8H5SM97-F1
#
_entry.id   AF-A0A8H5SM97-F1
#
_cell.length_a   1.000
_cell.length_b   1.000
_cell.length_c   1.000
_cell.angle_alpha   90.00
_cell.angle_beta   90.00
_cell.angle_gamma   90.00
#
_symmetry.space_group_name_H-M   'P 1'
#
loop_
_entity.id
_entity.type
_entity.pdbx_description
1 polymer ?
#
loop_
_entity_poly.entity_id
_entity_poly.type
_entity_poly.pdbx_seq_one_letter_code
_entity_poly.pdbx_strand_id
1 'polypeptide(L)'
;MTVTEVGCMGVKSNMNIMDHTTPEGKILTDAWKTVISKPGGPQRVYWGLESIDSSKIWCFFDFESVEQHRRFAEEYGANAVKDIPKICTYGEFSKHIKMVPSSDVLGSPLTEIILVYFPQDISREKKETLSSKIQELLGQAFPNVAKSKSFQTADISTSARLISIPVFQQQRIHNPKTPDLHLYRGMADKATTPTGVLDQKHNAPRKPSLFGQRQIDPLDRDRPACFSNLSSELGFIFMVVGSIMISEYFVSGFNIILSSLANTSHEARTWPAAFINLTTAVLILPFARLSEIHGGRFIFLGGHAWLIIWSIIAGFSQNPTMLIACRAMQSLGTSAFLPSGVIIMSRIYRPGSRNTLIFGIFGAFSCIGFYSGIFFGALSAQVLGWKWYFFIGAFFCAGICIAGLLTIPKSHGDPLPDLKMDWLGTVTVVPALALVVYALTEGGNAPQGYVALILGIIGIALFVHIEGWRASQPLVPAEVFSTKYVSRLVVALFVSYGSFSLVFFYASFHIESALYSGPLLTTSWFIPLAAAGFILALVGGFVIHILNGRRLLIILCLGFLGSLILFSITPDSGESNTFLSWVFIFPAMILAIVGLDITFNITNFIISTSLPNHLQAVGSLLVTSLLYLGMAFWLSVVEMATFAQKDINGAENLDATSQCQIGFWTGTGVALIFVTVKMQSGEADLTADEKAQRDWERDVGQNKE
;
A
#
# COMPACT_ATOMS: atom_id res chain seq x y z
N MET A 1 18.89 -43.98 -31.30
CA MET A 1 17.76 -43.03 -31.21
C MET A 1 18.35 -41.70 -30.80
N THR A 2 18.11 -40.66 -31.60
CA THR A 2 18.54 -39.30 -31.29
C THR A 2 17.97 -38.89 -29.94
N VAL A 3 18.83 -38.36 -29.07
CA VAL A 3 18.50 -37.90 -27.74
C VAL A 3 18.64 -36.39 -27.75
N THR A 4 17.53 -35.69 -27.51
CA THR A 4 17.57 -34.24 -27.28
C THR A 4 17.64 -34.00 -25.79
N GLU A 5 18.66 -33.27 -25.35
CA GLU A 5 18.82 -32.77 -23.99
C GLU A 5 18.39 -31.31 -23.91
N VAL A 6 17.65 -30.94 -22.87
CA VAL A 6 17.20 -29.56 -22.60
C VAL A 6 17.90 -29.03 -21.36
N GLY A 7 18.44 -27.81 -21.44
CA GLY A 7 18.99 -27.06 -20.31
C GLY A 7 18.34 -25.68 -20.19
N CYS A 8 18.18 -25.21 -18.95
CA CYS A 8 17.67 -23.88 -18.62
C CYS A 8 18.63 -23.22 -17.62
N MET A 9 19.13 -22.02 -17.91
CA MET A 9 20.07 -21.29 -17.05
C MET A 9 19.60 -19.87 -16.80
N GLY A 10 19.84 -19.34 -15.61
CA GLY A 10 19.60 -17.94 -15.26
C GLY A 10 20.80 -17.08 -15.63
N VAL A 11 20.58 -15.92 -16.20
CA VAL A 11 21.58 -14.93 -16.64
C VAL A 11 21.73 -13.89 -15.54
N LYS A 12 22.96 -13.50 -15.19
CA LYS A 12 23.20 -12.45 -14.20
C LYS A 12 22.67 -11.10 -14.71
N SER A 13 22.21 -10.26 -13.77
CA SER A 13 21.65 -8.95 -14.08
C SER A 13 22.62 -8.05 -14.85
N ASN A 14 22.09 -7.25 -15.78
CA ASN A 14 22.82 -6.28 -16.60
C ASN A 14 23.87 -6.86 -17.59
N MET A 15 23.82 -8.15 -17.92
CA MET A 15 24.68 -8.75 -18.95
C MET A 15 23.97 -8.90 -20.28
N ASN A 16 24.56 -8.39 -21.37
CA ASN A 16 24.02 -8.57 -22.72
C ASN A 16 24.71 -9.74 -23.43
N ILE A 17 24.22 -10.96 -23.15
CA ILE A 17 24.76 -12.21 -23.69
C ILE A 17 24.37 -12.47 -25.16
N MET A 18 23.40 -11.72 -25.70
CA MET A 18 22.92 -11.88 -27.08
C MET A 18 23.74 -11.08 -28.10
N ASP A 19 24.55 -10.13 -27.63
CA ASP A 19 25.42 -9.33 -28.47
C ASP A 19 26.82 -9.97 -28.56
N HIS A 20 27.15 -10.56 -29.69
CA HIS A 20 28.46 -11.22 -29.91
C HIS A 20 29.66 -10.27 -29.85
N THR A 21 29.42 -8.95 -29.83
CA THR A 21 30.50 -7.95 -29.70
C THR A 21 30.90 -7.71 -28.24
N THR A 22 30.03 -8.05 -27.28
CA THR A 22 30.30 -7.91 -25.84
C THR A 22 31.18 -9.05 -25.30
N PRO A 23 31.96 -8.82 -24.24
CA PRO A 23 32.70 -9.88 -23.56
C PRO A 23 31.81 -11.04 -23.11
N GLU A 24 30.59 -10.75 -22.65
CA GLU A 24 29.63 -11.72 -22.15
C GLU A 24 29.04 -12.58 -23.28
N GLY A 25 28.68 -11.97 -24.42
CA GLY A 25 28.19 -12.69 -25.59
C GLY A 25 29.28 -13.57 -26.23
N LYS A 26 30.55 -13.17 -26.17
CA LYS A 26 31.68 -14.01 -26.60
C LYS A 26 31.83 -15.27 -25.74
N ILE A 27 31.71 -15.15 -24.41
CA ILE A 27 31.78 -16.31 -23.50
C ILE A 27 30.75 -17.37 -23.89
N LEU A 28 29.50 -16.96 -24.13
CA LEU A 28 28.43 -17.87 -24.53
C LEU A 28 28.68 -18.48 -25.91
N THR A 29 29.08 -17.66 -26.88
CA THR A 29 29.33 -18.10 -28.25
C THR A 29 30.51 -19.07 -28.34
N ASP A 30 31.58 -18.83 -27.58
CA ASP A 30 32.79 -19.65 -27.56
C ASP A 30 32.56 -20.98 -26.83
N ALA A 31 31.75 -20.98 -25.77
CA ALA A 31 31.29 -22.22 -25.13
C ALA A 31 30.56 -23.12 -26.14
N TRP A 32 29.60 -22.58 -26.91
CA TRP A 32 28.86 -23.37 -27.89
C TRP A 32 29.69 -23.84 -29.09
N LYS A 33 30.61 -22.99 -29.58
CA LYS A 33 31.60 -23.41 -30.58
C LYS A 33 32.48 -24.55 -30.06
N THR A 34 32.87 -24.50 -28.80
CA THR A 34 33.66 -25.57 -28.17
C THR A 34 32.84 -26.86 -28.07
N VAL A 35 31.58 -26.78 -27.66
CA VAL A 35 30.67 -27.93 -27.58
C VAL A 35 30.49 -28.61 -28.94
N ILE A 36 30.28 -27.85 -30.01
CA ILE A 36 30.02 -28.37 -31.36
C ILE A 36 31.29 -28.92 -32.04
N SER A 37 32.46 -28.34 -31.74
CA SER A 37 33.72 -28.69 -32.41
C SER A 37 34.35 -29.99 -31.90
N LYS A 38 34.09 -30.39 -30.64
CA LYS A 38 34.76 -31.53 -30.00
C LYS A 38 34.25 -32.89 -30.51
N PRO A 39 35.12 -33.93 -30.57
CA PRO A 39 34.72 -35.28 -30.94
C PRO A 39 33.62 -35.79 -30.00
N GLY A 40 32.56 -36.40 -30.55
CA GLY A 40 31.42 -36.88 -29.74
C GLY A 40 30.45 -35.80 -29.24
N GLY A 41 30.68 -34.52 -29.55
CA GLY A 41 29.73 -33.44 -29.25
C GLY A 41 28.42 -33.50 -30.04
N PRO A 42 27.40 -32.73 -29.63
CA PRO A 42 26.07 -32.77 -30.23
C PRO A 42 26.11 -32.41 -31.71
N GLN A 43 25.22 -33.02 -32.50
CA GLN A 43 25.10 -32.75 -33.93
C GLN A 43 24.56 -31.32 -34.17
N ARG A 44 23.63 -30.89 -33.33
CA ARG A 44 22.94 -29.60 -33.43
C ARG A 44 22.73 -29.01 -32.04
N VAL A 45 22.88 -27.69 -31.96
CA VAL A 45 22.60 -26.92 -30.74
C VAL A 45 21.67 -25.78 -31.09
N TYR A 46 20.61 -25.66 -30.29
CA TYR A 46 19.65 -24.57 -30.37
C TYR A 46 19.66 -23.86 -29.04
N TRP A 47 19.65 -22.54 -29.05
CA TRP A 47 19.53 -21.80 -27.81
C TRP A 47 18.84 -20.46 -28.04
N GLY A 48 18.28 -19.91 -26.98
CA GLY A 48 17.59 -18.63 -27.04
C GLY A 48 17.17 -18.18 -25.65
N LEU A 49 16.85 -16.89 -25.55
CA LEU A 49 16.24 -16.35 -24.34
C LEU A 49 14.79 -16.77 -24.27
N GLU A 50 14.29 -17.03 -23.07
CA GLU A 50 12.86 -17.22 -22.86
C GLU A 50 12.13 -15.91 -23.17
N SER A 51 11.14 -15.96 -24.06
CA SER A 51 10.35 -14.78 -24.45
C SER A 51 9.67 -14.09 -23.26
N ILE A 52 9.33 -14.85 -22.23
CA ILE A 52 8.63 -14.39 -21.02
C ILE A 52 9.64 -13.88 -19.97
N ASP A 53 10.83 -14.48 -19.90
CA ASP A 53 11.86 -14.18 -18.90
C ASP A 53 13.23 -14.12 -19.57
N SER A 54 13.61 -12.93 -20.06
CA SER A 54 14.93 -12.72 -20.69
C SER A 54 16.13 -12.95 -19.74
N SER A 55 15.88 -13.15 -18.44
CA SER A 55 16.91 -13.62 -17.51
C SER A 55 17.12 -15.13 -17.58
N LYS A 56 16.40 -15.87 -18.43
CA LYS A 56 16.59 -17.30 -18.67
C LYS A 56 17.03 -17.57 -20.10
N ILE A 57 18.08 -18.37 -20.22
CA ILE A 57 18.53 -18.96 -21.46
C ILE A 57 18.17 -20.44 -21.50
N TRP A 58 17.55 -20.86 -22.59
CA TRP A 58 17.24 -22.25 -22.89
C TRP A 58 18.19 -22.77 -23.95
N CYS A 59 18.63 -24.01 -23.80
CA CYS A 59 19.49 -24.70 -24.76
C CYS A 59 19.02 -26.14 -25.02
N PHE A 60 19.11 -26.58 -26.26
CA PHE A 60 18.74 -27.91 -26.73
C PHE A 60 19.93 -28.54 -27.45
N PHE A 61 20.31 -29.75 -27.06
CA PHE A 61 21.45 -30.48 -27.62
C PHE A 61 21.00 -31.82 -28.20
N ASP A 62 21.22 -32.02 -29.50
CA ASP A 62 20.88 -33.28 -30.18
C ASP A 62 22.11 -34.21 -30.24
N PHE A 63 22.04 -35.33 -29.53
CA PHE A 63 23.03 -36.41 -29.55
C PHE A 63 22.50 -37.64 -30.29
N GLU A 64 23.38 -38.47 -30.86
CA GLU A 64 22.99 -39.70 -31.58
C GLU A 64 22.53 -40.82 -30.64
N SER A 65 23.05 -40.83 -29.40
CA SER A 65 22.72 -41.80 -28.37
C SER A 65 23.03 -41.28 -26.96
N VAL A 66 22.42 -41.91 -25.95
CA VAL A 66 22.72 -41.64 -24.53
C VAL A 66 24.18 -41.93 -24.20
N GLU A 67 24.75 -42.98 -24.79
CA GLU A 67 26.15 -43.38 -24.56
C GLU A 67 27.12 -42.32 -25.08
N GLN A 68 26.81 -41.71 -26.23
CA GLN A 68 27.59 -40.60 -26.78
C GLN A 68 27.50 -39.36 -25.89
N HIS A 69 26.29 -38.99 -25.44
CA HIS A 69 26.08 -37.88 -24.51
C HIS A 69 26.90 -38.04 -23.23
N ARG A 70 26.82 -39.23 -22.61
CA ARG A 70 27.54 -39.53 -21.37
C ARG A 70 29.06 -39.40 -21.54
N ARG A 71 29.62 -39.99 -22.60
CA ARG A 71 31.06 -39.89 -22.90
C ARG A 71 31.50 -38.45 -23.15
N PHE A 72 30.69 -37.68 -23.89
CA PHE A 72 30.98 -36.27 -24.13
C PHE A 72 30.97 -35.44 -22.84
N ALA A 73 29.99 -35.67 -21.96
CA ALA A 73 29.90 -35.01 -20.66
C ALA A 73 31.11 -35.34 -19.76
N GLU A 74 31.53 -36.61 -19.73
CA GLU A 74 32.68 -37.08 -18.94
C GLU A 74 34.03 -36.57 -19.48
N GLU A 75 34.24 -36.55 -20.81
CA GLU A 75 35.53 -36.19 -21.41
C GLU A 75 35.72 -34.67 -21.66
N TYR A 76 34.67 -33.97 -22.08
CA TYR A 76 34.78 -32.58 -22.57
C TYR A 76 33.87 -31.59 -21.86
N GLY A 77 32.81 -32.06 -21.18
CA GLY A 77 31.77 -31.22 -20.59
C GLY A 77 32.32 -30.13 -19.65
N ALA A 78 33.15 -30.51 -18.68
CA ALA A 78 33.72 -29.58 -17.70
C ALA A 78 34.59 -28.47 -18.31
N ASN A 79 35.32 -28.78 -19.40
CA ASN A 79 36.16 -27.80 -20.08
C ASN A 79 35.35 -26.89 -21.00
N ALA A 80 34.29 -27.39 -21.63
CA ALA A 80 33.48 -26.62 -22.57
C ALA A 80 32.64 -25.51 -21.91
N VAL A 81 32.32 -25.67 -20.62
CA VAL A 81 31.41 -24.77 -19.89
C VAL A 81 32.09 -24.02 -18.74
N LYS A 82 33.43 -24.07 -18.66
CA LYS A 82 34.24 -23.50 -17.58
C LYS A 82 33.96 -22.02 -17.30
N ASP A 83 33.64 -21.25 -18.34
CA ASP A 83 33.40 -19.80 -18.24
C ASP A 83 31.91 -19.43 -18.16
N ILE A 84 30.98 -20.38 -18.34
CA ILE A 84 29.52 -20.16 -18.22
C ILE A 84 29.11 -19.62 -16.83
N PRO A 85 29.69 -20.06 -15.69
CA PRO A 85 29.38 -19.49 -14.38
C PRO A 85 29.71 -17.99 -14.22
N LYS A 86 30.50 -17.40 -15.15
CA LYS A 86 30.76 -15.96 -15.14
C LYS A 86 29.51 -15.18 -15.57
N ILE A 87 28.73 -15.71 -16.51
CA ILE A 87 27.54 -15.06 -17.08
C ILE A 87 26.21 -15.57 -16.49
N CYS A 88 26.17 -16.79 -15.94
CA CYS A 88 24.97 -17.39 -15.38
C CYS A 88 24.92 -17.37 -13.83
N THR A 89 23.73 -17.23 -13.25
CA THR A 89 23.49 -17.21 -11.78
C THR A 89 23.76 -18.54 -11.09
N TYR A 90 23.69 -19.65 -11.83
CA TYR A 90 24.03 -20.99 -11.37
C TYR A 90 24.85 -21.70 -12.46
N GLY A 91 25.86 -22.46 -12.03
CA GLY A 91 26.85 -23.09 -12.91
C GLY A 91 26.47 -24.49 -13.40
N GLU A 92 25.23 -24.92 -13.24
CA GLU A 92 24.78 -26.28 -13.56
C GLU A 92 23.62 -26.26 -14.57
N PHE A 93 23.73 -27.12 -15.60
CA PHE A 93 22.65 -27.41 -16.53
C PHE A 93 21.51 -28.03 -15.73
N SER A 94 20.42 -27.28 -15.57
CA SER A 94 19.28 -27.74 -14.78
C SER A 94 18.59 -28.91 -15.48
N LYS A 95 18.70 -30.11 -14.87
CA LYS A 95 17.91 -31.33 -15.10
C LYS A 95 17.93 -31.86 -16.55
N HIS A 96 18.74 -32.90 -16.79
CA HIS A 96 18.80 -33.60 -18.08
C HIS A 96 17.44 -34.23 -18.43
N ILE A 97 16.78 -33.65 -19.42
CA ILE A 97 15.52 -34.19 -19.95
C ILE A 97 15.85 -34.94 -21.23
N LYS A 98 15.66 -36.26 -21.22
CA LYS A 98 15.78 -37.09 -22.41
C LYS A 98 14.46 -37.04 -23.18
N MET A 99 14.43 -36.32 -24.30
CA MET A 99 13.31 -36.40 -25.24
C MET A 99 13.67 -37.32 -26.41
N VAL A 100 12.69 -38.11 -26.86
CA VAL A 100 12.75 -38.81 -28.15
C VAL A 100 11.87 -38.03 -29.12
N PRO A 101 12.43 -37.20 -30.02
CA PRO A 101 11.62 -36.53 -31.03
C PRO A 101 10.98 -37.59 -31.94
N SER A 102 9.69 -37.46 -32.22
CA SER A 102 8.97 -38.39 -33.11
C SER A 102 8.98 -37.98 -34.60
N SER A 103 9.61 -36.86 -35.01
CA SER A 103 9.82 -36.51 -36.43
C SER A 103 10.89 -35.42 -36.65
N ASP A 104 11.12 -35.12 -37.93
CA ASP A 104 12.04 -34.11 -38.51
C ASP A 104 11.77 -32.64 -38.12
N VAL A 105 11.04 -32.36 -37.03
CA VAL A 105 10.65 -30.99 -36.61
C VAL A 105 11.86 -30.10 -36.37
N LEU A 106 12.87 -30.65 -35.69
CA LEU A 106 14.16 -29.98 -35.46
C LEU A 106 15.05 -29.93 -36.72
N GLY A 107 14.58 -30.44 -37.87
CA GLY A 107 15.25 -30.34 -39.17
C GLY A 107 14.98 -29.01 -39.91
N SER A 108 13.93 -28.27 -39.54
CA SER A 108 13.57 -26.99 -40.17
C SER A 108 14.32 -25.81 -39.53
N PRO A 109 14.64 -24.73 -40.28
CA PRO A 109 14.95 -23.45 -39.66
C PRO A 109 13.70 -22.98 -38.88
N LEU A 110 13.71 -23.18 -37.57
CA LEU A 110 12.62 -22.86 -36.67
C LEU A 110 12.86 -21.49 -36.05
N THR A 111 11.85 -20.63 -36.05
CA THR A 111 11.88 -19.33 -35.37
C THR A 111 11.40 -19.41 -33.92
N GLU A 112 10.50 -20.34 -33.59
CA GLU A 112 9.95 -20.49 -32.23
C GLU A 112 9.75 -21.96 -31.86
N ILE A 113 10.12 -22.31 -30.62
CA ILE A 113 9.82 -23.62 -30.01
C ILE A 113 8.76 -23.40 -28.94
N ILE A 114 7.65 -24.14 -29.02
CA ILE A 114 6.62 -24.18 -27.98
C ILE A 114 6.77 -25.50 -27.21
N LEU A 115 7.26 -25.42 -25.97
CA LEU A 115 7.34 -26.60 -25.11
C LEU A 115 6.00 -26.80 -24.40
N VAL A 116 5.40 -27.98 -24.55
CA VAL A 116 4.20 -28.40 -23.80
C VAL A 116 4.54 -29.65 -23.01
N TYR A 117 4.38 -29.55 -21.71
CA TYR A 117 4.73 -30.59 -20.77
C TYR A 117 3.46 -31.20 -20.16
N PHE A 118 3.42 -32.53 -20.04
CA PHE A 118 2.35 -33.22 -19.31
C PHE A 118 2.88 -33.88 -18.03
N PRO A 119 2.16 -33.79 -16.90
CA PRO A 119 2.44 -34.56 -15.69
C PRO A 119 2.46 -36.08 -15.95
N GLN A 120 3.36 -36.81 -15.27
CA GLN A 120 3.47 -38.27 -15.41
C GLN A 120 2.17 -39.02 -15.03
N ASP A 121 1.35 -38.42 -14.17
CA ASP A 121 0.08 -38.94 -13.65
C ASP A 121 -1.10 -38.90 -14.64
N ILE A 122 -0.94 -38.33 -15.84
CA ILE A 122 -2.00 -38.29 -16.86
C ILE A 122 -1.96 -39.56 -17.72
N SER A 123 -3.13 -40.21 -17.90
CA SER A 123 -3.28 -41.36 -18.80
C SER A 123 -2.92 -41.00 -20.24
N ARG A 124 -2.35 -41.95 -20.98
CA ARG A 124 -1.88 -41.73 -22.37
C ARG A 124 -2.99 -41.18 -23.28
N GLU A 125 -4.22 -41.68 -23.11
CA GLU A 125 -5.40 -41.23 -23.84
C GLU A 125 -5.79 -39.76 -23.53
N LYS A 126 -5.64 -39.32 -22.26
CA LYS A 126 -5.83 -37.92 -21.88
C LYS A 126 -4.72 -37.03 -22.43
N LYS A 127 -3.46 -37.50 -22.47
CA LYS A 127 -2.35 -36.77 -23.08
C LYS A 127 -2.61 -36.54 -24.56
N GLU A 128 -3.06 -37.55 -25.29
CA GLU A 128 -3.39 -37.44 -26.73
C GLU A 128 -4.58 -36.49 -26.96
N THR A 129 -5.60 -36.54 -26.11
CA THR A 129 -6.76 -35.64 -26.19
C THR A 129 -6.37 -34.18 -25.93
N LEU A 130 -5.59 -33.91 -24.88
CA LEU A 130 -5.10 -32.57 -24.55
C LEU A 130 -4.15 -32.04 -25.62
N SER A 131 -3.27 -32.89 -26.16
CA SER A 131 -2.38 -32.54 -27.26
C SER A 131 -3.16 -32.12 -28.50
N SER A 132 -4.21 -32.86 -28.85
CA SER A 132 -5.09 -32.54 -29.98
C SER A 132 -5.81 -31.21 -29.78
N LYS A 133 -6.28 -30.93 -28.56
CA LYS A 133 -6.94 -29.67 -28.22
C LYS A 133 -6.00 -28.47 -28.26
N ILE A 134 -4.75 -28.66 -27.85
CA ILE A 134 -3.70 -27.62 -27.96
C ILE A 134 -3.36 -27.38 -29.44
N GLN A 135 -3.29 -28.42 -30.26
CA GLN A 135 -3.11 -28.27 -31.71
C GLN A 135 -4.24 -27.47 -32.35
N GLU A 136 -5.48 -27.70 -31.95
CA GLU A 136 -6.64 -26.95 -32.43
C GLU A 136 -6.55 -25.46 -32.04
N LEU A 137 -6.21 -25.17 -30.78
CA LEU A 137 -6.03 -23.80 -30.28
C LEU A 137 -4.87 -23.07 -30.98
N LEU A 138 -3.75 -23.76 -31.20
CA LEU A 138 -2.61 -23.20 -31.92
C LEU A 138 -2.91 -23.00 -33.41
N GLY A 139 -3.67 -23.90 -34.03
CA GLY A 139 -4.16 -23.73 -35.40
C GLY A 139 -5.10 -22.54 -35.57
N GLN A 140 -5.93 -22.26 -34.55
CA GLN A 140 -6.80 -21.08 -34.52
C GLN A 140 -6.02 -19.78 -34.27
N ALA A 141 -5.04 -19.80 -33.36
CA ALA A 141 -4.23 -18.63 -33.03
C ALA A 141 -3.20 -18.28 -34.13
N PHE A 142 -2.70 -19.28 -34.85
CA PHE A 142 -1.67 -19.14 -35.88
C PHE A 142 -2.08 -19.85 -37.20
N PRO A 143 -3.08 -19.31 -37.93
CA PRO A 143 -3.67 -19.98 -39.10
C PRO A 143 -2.68 -20.23 -40.25
N ASN A 144 -1.57 -19.48 -40.31
CA ASN A 144 -0.51 -19.67 -41.31
C ASN A 144 0.50 -20.77 -40.94
N VAL A 145 0.58 -21.17 -39.65
CA VAL A 145 1.49 -22.21 -39.15
C VAL A 145 0.88 -23.61 -39.28
N ALA A 146 -0.45 -23.71 -39.34
CA ALA A 146 -1.19 -24.96 -39.50
C ALA A 146 -0.85 -25.75 -40.79
N LYS A 147 -0.11 -25.16 -41.74
CA LYS A 147 0.39 -25.84 -42.94
C LYS A 147 1.70 -26.60 -42.72
N SER A 148 2.49 -26.30 -41.68
CA SER A 148 3.68 -27.09 -41.35
C SER A 148 3.29 -28.26 -40.45
N LYS A 149 3.12 -29.44 -41.04
CA LYS A 149 2.90 -30.70 -40.33
C LYS A 149 4.07 -30.98 -39.39
N SER A 150 3.93 -30.71 -38.08
CA SER A 150 4.48 -31.54 -36.99
C SER A 150 4.45 -30.82 -35.63
N PHE A 151 3.55 -31.26 -34.74
CA PHE A 151 3.57 -30.95 -33.31
C PHE A 151 3.71 -32.27 -32.54
N GLN A 152 4.63 -32.33 -31.58
CA GLN A 152 4.92 -33.54 -30.81
C GLN A 152 5.02 -33.27 -29.32
N THR A 153 4.65 -34.28 -28.55
CA THR A 153 4.45 -34.20 -27.10
C THR A 153 5.46 -35.09 -26.41
N ALA A 154 6.10 -34.56 -25.36
CA ALA A 154 7.14 -35.26 -24.61
C ALA A 154 6.74 -35.38 -23.14
N ASP A 155 7.04 -36.55 -22.57
CA ASP A 155 6.58 -36.99 -21.25
C ASP A 155 7.70 -36.78 -20.22
N ILE A 156 7.53 -35.84 -19.27
CA ILE A 156 8.58 -35.44 -18.32
C ILE A 156 7.93 -35.27 -16.94
N SER A 157 8.70 -35.04 -15.86
CA SER A 157 8.20 -34.71 -14.51
C SER A 157 8.29 -33.20 -14.16
N THR A 158 7.29 -32.69 -13.41
CA THR A 158 7.03 -31.34 -12.86
C THR A 158 6.59 -30.17 -13.79
N SER A 159 5.34 -29.69 -13.57
CA SER A 159 4.66 -28.44 -13.99
C SER A 159 4.64 -28.04 -15.48
N ALA A 160 3.42 -27.82 -16.03
CA ALA A 160 3.22 -27.37 -17.41
C ALA A 160 3.45 -25.86 -17.55
N ARG A 161 4.40 -25.47 -18.41
CA ARG A 161 4.62 -24.09 -18.86
C ARG A 161 4.63 -24.07 -20.37
N LEU A 162 3.96 -23.08 -20.96
CA LEU A 162 4.10 -22.77 -22.37
C LEU A 162 5.31 -21.84 -22.50
N ILE A 163 6.38 -22.32 -23.11
CA ILE A 163 7.63 -21.57 -23.25
C ILE A 163 7.81 -21.29 -24.73
N SER A 164 7.85 -20.02 -25.13
CA SER A 164 8.24 -19.60 -26.49
C SER A 164 9.67 -19.09 -26.46
N ILE A 165 10.50 -19.59 -27.38
CA ILE A 165 11.93 -19.29 -27.45
C ILE A 165 12.26 -18.86 -28.89
N PRO A 166 12.66 -17.61 -29.15
CA PRO A 166 13.30 -17.23 -30.41
C PRO A 166 14.64 -17.96 -30.54
N VAL A 167 14.76 -18.84 -31.53
CA VAL A 167 15.91 -19.75 -31.64
C VAL A 167 17.05 -19.15 -32.45
N PHE A 168 18.26 -19.20 -31.89
CA PHE A 168 19.50 -19.08 -32.64
C PHE A 168 20.07 -20.48 -32.87
N GLN A 169 20.24 -20.84 -34.14
CA GLN A 169 20.68 -22.19 -34.55
C GLN A 169 22.18 -22.19 -34.88
N GLN A 170 22.91 -23.16 -34.31
CA GLN A 170 24.28 -23.44 -34.71
C GLN A 170 24.42 -24.93 -35.01
N GLN A 171 24.69 -25.25 -36.28
CA GLN A 171 24.83 -26.64 -36.74
C GLN A 171 26.30 -27.03 -36.86
N ARG A 172 26.60 -28.30 -36.54
CA ARG A 172 27.88 -28.89 -36.90
C ARG A 172 27.94 -29.02 -38.42
N ILE A 173 28.88 -28.33 -39.06
CA ILE A 173 29.08 -28.40 -40.51
C ILE A 173 29.57 -29.82 -40.85
N HIS A 174 28.66 -30.66 -41.31
CA HIS A 174 29.04 -31.77 -42.18
C HIS A 174 29.02 -31.20 -43.60
N ASN A 175 30.23 -30.97 -44.13
CA ASN A 175 30.55 -30.51 -45.49
C ASN A 175 30.69 -28.97 -45.69
N PRO A 176 31.87 -28.47 -46.11
CA PRO A 176 32.13 -27.04 -46.26
C PRO A 176 31.57 -26.55 -47.59
N LYS A 177 30.38 -25.94 -47.61
CA LYS A 177 29.87 -25.06 -48.67
C LYS A 177 28.46 -24.57 -48.33
N THR A 178 28.35 -23.48 -47.55
CA THR A 178 27.51 -22.30 -47.83
C THR A 178 27.56 -21.29 -46.67
N PRO A 179 27.48 -19.97 -46.95
CA PRO A 179 27.85 -18.91 -46.00
C PRO A 179 26.65 -18.32 -45.21
N ASP A 180 26.99 -17.75 -44.05
CA ASP A 180 26.35 -16.67 -43.27
C ASP A 180 24.82 -16.53 -43.27
N LEU A 181 24.19 -16.69 -42.09
CA LEU A 181 22.84 -16.19 -41.82
C LEU A 181 22.86 -14.98 -40.88
N HIS A 182 22.37 -13.86 -41.43
CA HIS A 182 22.18 -12.56 -40.78
C HIS A 182 21.08 -12.57 -39.70
N LEU A 183 21.31 -11.81 -38.62
CA LEU A 183 20.30 -11.41 -37.62
C LEU A 183 19.17 -10.58 -38.25
N TYR A 184 17.92 -10.86 -37.87
CA TYR A 184 16.78 -9.96 -38.10
C TYR A 184 16.18 -9.44 -36.80
N ARG A 185 15.92 -8.12 -36.80
CA ARG A 185 15.37 -7.30 -35.72
C ARG A 185 14.04 -6.71 -36.21
N GLY A 186 13.00 -6.73 -35.37
CA GLY A 186 11.86 -5.83 -35.48
C GLY A 186 10.48 -6.48 -35.48
N MET A 187 9.64 -6.11 -34.51
CA MET A 187 8.35 -5.45 -34.73
C MET A 187 7.71 -5.08 -33.38
N ALA A 188 7.39 -3.80 -33.23
CA ALA A 188 6.59 -3.24 -32.17
C ALA A 188 5.15 -3.00 -32.67
N ASP A 189 4.23 -2.95 -31.71
CA ASP A 189 2.93 -2.27 -31.69
C ASP A 189 1.61 -3.02 -31.97
N LYS A 190 0.65 -2.69 -31.07
CA LYS A 190 -0.83 -2.74 -31.09
C LYS A 190 -1.53 -3.99 -30.52
N ALA A 191 -2.14 -3.85 -29.34
CA ALA A 191 -3.58 -3.56 -29.20
C ALA A 191 -4.07 -3.72 -27.74
N THR A 192 -4.87 -2.76 -27.30
CA THR A 192 -5.58 -2.66 -26.02
C THR A 192 -6.94 -3.36 -26.04
N THR A 193 -7.26 -4.14 -24.99
CA THR A 193 -8.46 -4.09 -24.11
C THR A 193 -8.84 -5.48 -23.55
N PRO A 194 -9.12 -5.60 -22.24
CA PRO A 194 -9.79 -6.75 -21.66
C PRO A 194 -11.18 -6.37 -21.11
N THR A 195 -12.21 -7.12 -21.51
CA THR A 195 -13.48 -7.21 -20.77
C THR A 195 -13.62 -8.61 -20.22
N GLY A 196 -13.87 -8.73 -18.91
CA GLY A 196 -14.19 -10.01 -18.27
C GLY A 196 -14.95 -9.78 -16.97
N VAL A 197 -16.28 -9.85 -17.05
CA VAL A 197 -17.22 -9.91 -15.93
C VAL A 197 -17.36 -11.36 -15.45
N LEU A 198 -17.64 -11.50 -14.15
CA LEU A 198 -17.78 -12.71 -13.33
C LEU A 198 -18.97 -13.62 -13.73
N ASP A 199 -18.85 -14.91 -13.42
CA ASP A 199 -20.00 -15.80 -13.16
C ASP A 199 -19.87 -16.43 -11.76
N GLN A 200 -20.86 -16.14 -10.90
CA GLN A 200 -21.03 -16.64 -9.54
C GLN A 200 -22.00 -17.82 -9.58
N LYS A 201 -21.51 -19.06 -9.65
CA LYS A 201 -22.25 -20.27 -9.23
C LYS A 201 -21.30 -21.47 -9.31
N HIS A 202 -20.62 -21.79 -8.21
CA HIS A 202 -20.30 -23.15 -7.74
C HIS A 202 -19.28 -23.07 -6.59
N ASN A 203 -19.62 -23.71 -5.46
CA ASN A 203 -18.71 -24.02 -4.35
C ASN A 203 -17.65 -25.04 -4.82
N ALA A 204 -16.60 -24.57 -5.50
CA ALA A 204 -15.40 -25.35 -5.82
C ALA A 204 -14.19 -24.79 -5.06
N PRO A 205 -13.18 -25.62 -4.70
CA PRO A 205 -11.94 -25.14 -4.11
C PRO A 205 -11.35 -24.02 -4.99
N ARG A 206 -11.04 -22.87 -4.35
CA ARG A 206 -10.61 -21.62 -4.99
C ARG A 206 -9.53 -21.93 -6.04
N LYS A 207 -9.85 -21.75 -7.33
CA LYS A 207 -8.81 -21.56 -8.35
C LYS A 207 -8.06 -20.27 -7.97
N PRO A 208 -6.72 -20.26 -7.99
CA PRO A 208 -5.97 -19.03 -7.79
C PRO A 208 -6.54 -17.98 -8.73
N SER A 209 -6.78 -16.78 -8.20
CA SER A 209 -7.32 -15.67 -8.97
C SER A 209 -6.56 -15.54 -10.29
N LEU A 210 -7.27 -15.24 -11.38
CA LEU A 210 -6.77 -15.02 -12.75
C LEU A 210 -5.72 -13.89 -12.87
N PHE A 211 -5.13 -13.42 -11.76
CA PHE A 211 -4.06 -12.44 -11.71
C PHE A 211 -2.67 -13.00 -12.00
N GLY A 212 -2.51 -14.32 -12.19
CA GLY A 212 -1.26 -14.93 -12.66
C GLY A 212 -0.82 -14.54 -14.08
N GLN A 213 -1.54 -13.65 -14.77
CA GLN A 213 -1.24 -13.18 -16.12
C GLN A 213 -1.03 -11.66 -16.27
N ARG A 214 -0.91 -10.89 -15.17
CA ARG A 214 -0.36 -9.53 -15.32
C ARG A 214 1.16 -9.63 -15.33
N GLN A 215 1.76 -9.48 -16.51
CA GLN A 215 3.15 -9.05 -16.66
C GLN A 215 3.40 -7.89 -15.69
N ILE A 216 4.24 -8.11 -14.68
CA ILE A 216 4.84 -7.02 -13.91
C ILE A 216 5.86 -6.42 -14.88
N ASP A 217 5.47 -5.37 -15.60
CA ASP A 217 6.41 -4.54 -16.37
C ASP A 217 7.57 -4.15 -15.44
N PRO A 218 8.82 -4.08 -15.94
CA PRO A 218 9.97 -3.68 -15.13
C PRO A 218 9.68 -2.34 -14.45
N LEU A 219 9.90 -2.28 -13.13
CA LEU A 219 9.69 -1.13 -12.23
C LEU A 219 9.66 0.22 -12.98
N ASP A 220 8.46 0.66 -13.33
CA ASP A 220 8.24 1.81 -14.21
C ASP A 220 8.76 3.07 -13.50
N ARG A 221 9.97 3.50 -13.85
CA ARG A 221 10.54 4.78 -13.43
C ARG A 221 9.93 5.93 -14.24
N ASP A 222 9.29 5.61 -15.35
CA ASP A 222 8.82 6.59 -16.32
C ASP A 222 7.49 7.23 -15.90
N ARG A 223 7.16 8.34 -16.56
CA ARG A 223 5.97 9.13 -16.23
C ARG A 223 4.72 8.36 -16.68
N PRO A 224 3.63 8.34 -15.88
CA PRO A 224 2.37 7.77 -16.33
C PRO A 224 1.94 8.42 -17.65
N ALA A 225 1.66 7.62 -18.67
CA ALA A 225 1.29 8.09 -20.00
C ALA A 225 0.02 8.97 -20.04
N CYS A 226 -0.76 9.00 -18.96
CA CYS A 226 -1.93 9.87 -18.81
C CYS A 226 -1.58 11.36 -18.67
N PHE A 227 -0.34 11.71 -18.32
CA PHE A 227 0.12 13.09 -18.21
C PHE A 227 0.90 13.51 -19.45
N SER A 228 0.42 14.54 -20.14
CA SER A 228 1.07 15.07 -21.33
C SER A 228 2.43 15.69 -21.03
N ASN A 229 2.54 16.46 -19.93
CA ASN A 229 3.74 17.25 -19.59
C ASN A 229 4.14 17.06 -18.11
N LEU A 230 5.36 17.51 -17.74
CA LEU A 230 5.82 17.49 -16.35
C LEU A 230 4.93 18.36 -15.47
N SER A 231 4.50 19.51 -15.98
CA SER A 231 3.66 20.45 -15.24
C SER A 231 2.28 19.87 -14.89
N SER A 232 1.68 19.05 -15.76
CA SER A 232 0.41 18.38 -15.44
C SER A 232 0.57 17.33 -14.36
N GLU A 233 1.69 16.61 -14.37
CA GLU A 233 2.01 15.65 -13.33
C GLU A 233 2.31 16.34 -12.00
N LEU A 234 3.15 17.39 -12.00
CA LEU A 234 3.45 18.17 -10.80
C LEU A 234 2.20 18.84 -10.23
N GLY A 235 1.29 19.32 -11.09
CA GLY A 235 0.00 19.87 -10.67
C GLY A 235 -0.91 18.80 -10.05
N PHE A 236 -0.89 17.57 -10.58
CA PHE A 236 -1.61 16.44 -9.99
C PHE A 236 -1.01 16.06 -8.62
N ILE A 237 0.31 15.93 -8.52
CA ILE A 237 1.01 15.66 -7.26
C ILE A 237 0.70 16.75 -6.25
N PHE A 238 0.84 18.03 -6.63
CA PHE A 238 0.49 19.18 -5.79
C PHE A 238 -0.95 19.10 -5.28
N MET A 239 -1.89 18.68 -6.12
CA MET A 239 -3.28 18.51 -5.72
C MET A 239 -3.43 17.39 -4.69
N VAL A 240 -2.95 16.16 -4.95
CA VAL A 240 -3.11 15.02 -4.02
C VAL A 240 -2.46 15.32 -2.66
N VAL A 241 -1.25 15.85 -2.73
CA VAL A 241 -0.41 16.20 -1.58
C VAL A 241 -0.99 17.41 -0.84
N GLY A 242 -1.53 18.38 -1.57
CA GLY A 242 -2.26 19.52 -1.01
C GLY A 242 -3.54 19.09 -0.27
N SER A 243 -4.22 18.06 -0.74
CA SER A 243 -5.43 17.54 -0.08
C SER A 243 -5.15 16.95 1.30
N ILE A 244 -4.10 16.15 1.47
CA ILE A 244 -3.72 15.68 2.81
C ILE A 244 -3.24 16.85 3.68
N MET A 245 -2.48 17.77 3.09
CA MET A 245 -2.02 18.98 3.78
C MET A 245 -3.18 19.82 4.33
N ILE A 246 -4.24 20.07 3.55
CA ILE A 246 -5.39 20.85 3.98
C ILE A 246 -6.26 20.09 5.00
N SER A 247 -6.31 18.76 4.92
CA SER A 247 -6.96 17.94 5.95
C SER A 247 -6.26 18.14 7.30
N GLU A 248 -4.94 17.94 7.34
CA GLU A 248 -4.15 18.08 8.57
C GLU A 248 -4.08 19.52 9.07
N TYR A 249 -4.13 20.52 8.18
CA TYR A 249 -4.31 21.92 8.54
C TYR A 249 -5.53 22.09 9.45
N PHE A 250 -6.70 21.59 9.03
CA PHE A 250 -7.95 21.75 9.77
C PHE A 250 -8.05 20.91 11.05
N VAL A 251 -7.32 19.80 11.11
CA VAL A 251 -7.20 18.94 12.30
C VAL A 251 -6.39 19.64 13.38
N SER A 252 -5.23 20.19 13.02
CA SER A 252 -4.24 20.72 13.96
C SER A 252 -4.51 22.17 14.39
N GLY A 253 -4.79 23.08 13.44
CA GLY A 253 -4.82 24.50 13.71
C GLY A 253 -5.98 24.96 14.59
N PHE A 254 -7.08 24.19 14.61
CA PHE A 254 -8.22 24.52 15.45
C PHE A 254 -7.89 24.38 16.95
N ASN A 255 -7.03 23.44 17.33
CA ASN A 255 -6.62 23.24 18.73
C ASN A 255 -5.86 24.44 19.31
N ILE A 256 -5.15 25.19 18.46
CA ILE A 256 -4.45 26.44 18.84
C ILE A 256 -5.43 27.62 18.95
N ILE A 257 -6.47 27.62 18.12
CA ILE A 257 -7.49 28.69 18.14
C ILE A 257 -8.43 28.53 19.34
N LEU A 258 -8.54 27.33 19.91
CA LEU A 258 -9.42 27.01 21.04
C LEU A 258 -9.21 27.92 22.24
N SER A 259 -7.98 28.32 22.56
CA SER A 259 -7.69 29.24 23.67
C SER A 259 -8.27 30.65 23.42
N SER A 260 -8.30 31.10 22.17
CA SER A 260 -8.96 32.37 21.81
C SER A 260 -10.48 32.28 21.91
N LEU A 261 -11.03 31.07 21.85
CA LEU A 261 -12.43 30.77 22.13
C LEU A 261 -12.69 30.51 23.63
N ALA A 262 -11.66 30.46 24.50
CA ALA A 262 -11.79 29.97 25.88
C ALA A 262 -12.66 30.81 26.82
N ASN A 263 -13.02 32.05 26.43
CA ASN A 263 -14.05 32.83 27.13
C ASN A 263 -15.49 32.32 26.86
N THR A 264 -15.64 31.28 26.03
CA THR A 264 -16.91 30.56 25.81
C THR A 264 -16.91 29.22 26.57
N SER A 265 -18.10 28.67 26.83
CA SER A 265 -18.32 27.49 27.69
C SER A 265 -17.41 26.29 27.35
N HIS A 266 -17.18 25.39 28.31
CA HIS A 266 -16.36 24.16 28.12
C HIS A 266 -16.81 23.33 26.90
N GLU A 267 -18.12 23.21 26.70
CA GLU A 267 -18.72 22.53 25.53
C GLU A 267 -18.38 23.21 24.19
N ALA A 268 -18.17 24.52 24.18
CA ALA A 268 -17.80 25.25 22.96
C ALA A 268 -16.35 25.00 22.53
N ARG A 269 -15.52 24.39 23.39
CA ARG A 269 -14.11 24.09 23.13
C ARG A 269 -13.92 22.68 22.55
N THR A 270 -14.38 21.66 23.25
CA THR A 270 -13.95 20.27 22.98
C THR A 270 -14.73 19.63 21.84
N TRP A 271 -16.01 19.95 21.71
CA TRP A 271 -16.87 19.47 20.64
C TRP A 271 -16.40 19.84 19.22
N PRO A 272 -16.16 21.11 18.88
CA PRO A 272 -15.76 21.46 17.51
C PRO A 272 -14.37 20.92 17.11
N ALA A 273 -13.51 20.55 18.07
CA ALA A 273 -12.28 19.81 17.80
C ALA A 273 -12.55 18.32 17.57
N ALA A 274 -13.41 17.68 18.38
CA ALA A 274 -13.75 16.27 18.24
C ALA A 274 -14.52 15.95 16.94
N PHE A 275 -15.41 16.85 16.48
CA PHE A 275 -16.21 16.63 15.28
C PHE A 275 -15.39 16.39 14.01
N ILE A 276 -14.25 17.08 13.86
CA ILE A 276 -13.47 16.91 12.63
C ILE A 276 -12.92 15.50 12.51
N ASN A 277 -12.39 14.97 13.61
CA ASN A 277 -11.83 13.64 13.66
C ASN A 277 -12.94 12.59 13.61
N LEU A 278 -14.02 12.77 14.38
CA LEU A 278 -15.14 11.86 14.42
C LEU A 278 -15.82 11.71 13.05
N THR A 279 -16.25 12.82 12.45
CA THR A 279 -16.95 12.77 11.17
C THR A 279 -16.03 12.26 10.06
N THR A 280 -14.75 12.65 10.09
CA THR A 280 -13.75 12.13 9.15
C THR A 280 -13.62 10.61 9.27
N ALA A 281 -13.41 10.10 10.48
CA ALA A 281 -13.25 8.68 10.76
C ALA A 281 -14.40 7.83 10.21
N VAL A 282 -15.63 8.24 10.50
CA VAL A 282 -16.80 7.39 10.29
C VAL A 282 -17.29 7.43 8.84
N LEU A 283 -16.98 8.50 8.09
CA LEU A 283 -17.43 8.68 6.71
C LEU A 283 -16.37 8.36 5.65
N ILE A 284 -15.10 8.16 6.01
CA ILE A 284 -14.04 7.75 5.05
C ILE A 284 -14.46 6.49 4.26
N LEU A 285 -14.95 5.45 4.93
CA LEU A 285 -15.32 4.18 4.28
C LEU A 285 -16.54 4.34 3.35
N PRO A 286 -17.67 4.95 3.79
CA PRO A 286 -18.78 5.28 2.89
C PRO A 286 -18.37 6.13 1.68
N PHE A 287 -17.56 7.17 1.86
CA PHE A 287 -17.13 8.01 0.74
C PHE A 287 -16.13 7.32 -0.18
N ALA A 288 -15.26 6.44 0.34
CA ALA A 288 -14.42 5.59 -0.48
C ALA A 288 -15.28 4.74 -1.41
N ARG A 289 -16.33 4.09 -0.87
CA ARG A 289 -17.29 3.33 -1.65
C ARG A 289 -18.01 4.19 -2.69
N LEU A 290 -18.44 5.38 -2.29
CA LEU A 290 -19.12 6.32 -3.19
C LEU A 290 -18.22 6.76 -4.35
N SER A 291 -16.92 6.93 -4.10
CA SER A 291 -15.91 7.31 -5.09
C SER A 291 -15.65 6.20 -6.12
N GLU A 292 -15.79 4.93 -5.72
CA GLU A 292 -15.70 3.81 -6.65
C GLU A 292 -16.97 3.67 -7.51
N ILE A 293 -18.14 4.03 -6.97
CA ILE A 293 -19.45 3.94 -7.66
C ILE A 293 -19.69 5.11 -8.63
N HIS A 294 -19.40 6.35 -8.23
CA HIS A 294 -19.71 7.56 -9.03
C HIS A 294 -18.50 8.11 -9.77
N GLY A 295 -17.33 7.55 -9.49
CA GLY A 295 -16.06 7.96 -10.05
C GLY A 295 -15.27 8.89 -9.14
N GLY A 296 -13.98 8.55 -8.97
CA GLY A 296 -13.11 9.18 -7.97
C GLY A 296 -12.97 10.69 -8.16
N ARG A 297 -12.88 11.15 -9.41
CA ARG A 297 -12.73 12.58 -9.74
C ARG A 297 -13.89 13.43 -9.24
N PHE A 298 -15.13 12.94 -9.40
CA PHE A 298 -16.32 13.71 -9.03
C PHE A 298 -16.40 13.90 -7.51
N ILE A 299 -16.23 12.83 -6.75
CA ILE A 299 -16.25 12.87 -5.28
C ILE A 299 -15.06 13.67 -4.74
N PHE A 300 -13.88 13.54 -5.35
CA PHE A 300 -12.69 14.29 -4.96
C PHE A 300 -12.87 15.81 -5.09
N LEU A 301 -13.31 16.28 -6.26
CA LEU A 301 -13.51 17.71 -6.51
C LEU A 301 -14.74 18.25 -5.76
N GLY A 302 -15.81 17.46 -5.66
CA GLY A 302 -16.99 17.79 -4.87
C GLY A 302 -16.66 17.98 -3.39
N GLY A 303 -15.80 17.11 -2.82
CA GLY A 303 -15.33 17.22 -1.44
C GLY A 303 -14.56 18.51 -1.18
N HIS A 304 -13.67 18.92 -2.09
CA HIS A 304 -12.96 20.21 -1.96
C HIS A 304 -13.90 21.40 -2.09
N ALA A 305 -14.79 21.40 -3.09
CA ALA A 305 -15.78 22.46 -3.26
C ALA A 305 -16.66 22.62 -2.01
N TRP A 306 -17.09 21.51 -1.42
CA TRP A 306 -17.84 21.48 -0.18
C TRP A 306 -17.05 22.06 1.00
N LEU A 307 -15.80 21.64 1.17
CA LEU A 307 -14.92 22.16 2.21
C LEU A 307 -14.73 23.68 2.07
N ILE A 308 -14.56 24.20 0.86
CA ILE A 308 -14.40 25.65 0.60
C ILE A 308 -15.65 26.41 1.06
N ILE A 309 -16.84 25.96 0.65
CA ILE A 309 -18.11 26.61 1.00
C ILE A 309 -18.27 26.68 2.52
N TRP A 310 -18.11 25.55 3.22
CA TRP A 310 -18.28 25.50 4.67
C TRP A 310 -17.14 26.15 5.45
N SER A 311 -15.95 26.30 4.86
CA SER A 311 -14.87 27.11 5.42
C SER A 311 -15.21 28.59 5.37
N ILE A 312 -15.74 29.08 4.25
CA ILE A 312 -16.20 30.47 4.15
C ILE A 312 -17.33 30.74 5.14
N ILE A 313 -18.33 29.85 5.24
CA ILE A 313 -19.44 29.99 6.19
C ILE A 313 -18.93 29.98 7.64
N ALA A 314 -17.96 29.13 7.98
CA ALA A 314 -17.35 29.09 9.31
C ALA A 314 -16.65 30.41 9.68
N GLY A 315 -15.98 31.05 8.72
CA GLY A 315 -15.38 32.37 8.90
C GLY A 315 -16.40 33.47 9.22
N PHE A 316 -17.66 33.29 8.84
CA PHE A 316 -18.77 34.19 9.22
C PHE A 316 -19.52 33.76 10.48
N SER A 317 -19.06 32.72 11.19
CA SER A 317 -19.76 32.22 12.37
C SER A 317 -19.91 33.29 13.46
N GLN A 318 -21.10 33.32 14.06
CA GLN A 318 -21.49 34.28 15.09
C GLN A 318 -21.76 33.64 16.46
N ASN A 319 -22.03 32.34 16.48
CA ASN A 319 -22.31 31.60 17.72
C ASN A 319 -21.62 30.22 17.71
N PRO A 320 -21.38 29.62 18.90
CA PRO A 320 -20.72 28.32 19.00
C PRO A 320 -21.46 27.20 18.24
N THR A 321 -22.80 27.21 18.23
CA THR A 321 -23.61 26.21 17.54
C THR A 321 -23.40 26.24 16.03
N MET A 322 -23.37 27.43 15.42
CA MET A 322 -23.07 27.61 14.00
C MET A 322 -21.65 27.16 13.69
N LEU A 323 -20.69 27.46 14.57
CA LEU A 323 -19.31 27.00 14.40
C LEU A 323 -19.24 25.47 14.41
N ILE A 324 -19.87 24.83 15.39
CA ILE A 324 -19.94 23.36 15.50
C ILE A 324 -20.58 22.74 14.26
N ALA A 325 -21.72 23.28 13.80
CA ALA A 325 -22.37 22.81 12.58
C ALA A 325 -21.47 22.96 11.36
N CYS A 326 -20.78 24.09 11.21
CA CYS A 326 -19.83 24.29 10.11
C CYS A 326 -18.66 23.30 10.18
N ARG A 327 -18.16 23.00 11.38
CA ARG A 327 -17.07 22.03 11.58
C ARG A 327 -17.50 20.63 11.13
N ALA A 328 -18.67 20.17 11.56
CA ALA A 328 -19.22 18.89 11.11
C ALA A 328 -19.39 18.83 9.59
N MET A 329 -19.85 19.94 8.98
CA MET A 329 -20.05 20.01 7.54
C MET A 329 -18.73 20.09 6.75
N GLN A 330 -17.69 20.76 7.27
CA GLN A 330 -16.34 20.74 6.67
C GLN A 330 -15.78 19.32 6.59
N SER A 331 -16.03 18.51 7.62
CA SER A 331 -15.53 17.14 7.69
C SER A 331 -16.12 16.22 6.63
N LEU A 332 -17.34 16.51 6.12
CA LEU A 332 -17.86 15.80 4.96
C LEU A 332 -16.94 15.96 3.73
N GLY A 333 -16.33 17.14 3.60
CA GLY A 333 -15.36 17.43 2.55
C GLY A 333 -14.10 16.57 2.70
N THR A 334 -13.48 16.56 3.88
CA THR A 334 -12.28 15.75 4.17
C THR A 334 -12.53 14.25 3.99
N SER A 335 -13.66 13.75 4.51
CA SER A 335 -14.08 12.36 4.31
C SER A 335 -14.28 11.99 2.85
N ALA A 336 -14.71 12.94 2.00
CA ALA A 336 -14.94 12.69 0.58
C ALA A 336 -13.64 12.67 -0.22
N PHE A 337 -12.78 13.69 -0.06
CA PHE A 337 -11.61 13.82 -0.92
C PHE A 337 -10.43 12.94 -0.50
N LEU A 338 -10.26 12.62 0.78
CA LEU A 338 -9.13 11.79 1.24
C LEU A 338 -9.12 10.40 0.59
N PRO A 339 -10.19 9.58 0.70
CA PRO A 339 -10.21 8.27 0.08
C PRO A 339 -10.19 8.35 -1.45
N SER A 340 -10.93 9.31 -2.02
CA SER A 340 -10.96 9.52 -3.47
C SER A 340 -9.59 9.87 -4.03
N GLY A 341 -8.79 10.66 -3.30
CA GLY A 341 -7.43 11.04 -3.69
C GLY A 341 -6.49 9.85 -3.73
N VAL A 342 -6.53 9.00 -2.70
CA VAL A 342 -5.74 7.75 -2.63
C VAL A 342 -6.15 6.78 -3.74
N ILE A 343 -7.43 6.68 -4.06
CA ILE A 343 -7.94 5.83 -5.15
C ILE A 343 -7.46 6.35 -6.51
N ILE A 344 -7.56 7.65 -6.78
CA ILE A 344 -7.07 8.24 -8.04
C ILE A 344 -5.55 8.05 -8.15
N MET A 345 -4.81 8.29 -7.07
CA MET A 345 -3.36 8.13 -7.02
C MET A 345 -2.93 6.68 -7.28
N SER A 346 -3.57 5.71 -6.62
CA SER A 346 -3.25 4.28 -6.80
C SER A 346 -3.65 3.72 -8.18
N ARG A 347 -4.63 4.32 -8.86
CA ARG A 347 -4.98 3.97 -10.25
C ARG A 347 -3.99 4.55 -11.27
N ILE A 348 -3.44 5.74 -11.00
CA ILE A 348 -2.51 6.43 -11.92
C ILE A 348 -1.09 5.88 -11.79
N TYR A 349 -0.61 5.66 -10.56
CA TYR A 349 0.75 5.20 -10.30
C TYR A 349 0.79 3.69 -10.06
N ARG A 350 1.41 2.97 -11.00
CA ARG A 350 1.61 1.52 -10.90
C ARG A 350 2.61 1.19 -9.78
N PRO A 351 2.51 0.02 -9.12
CA PRO A 351 3.48 -0.42 -8.12
C PRO A 351 4.93 -0.33 -8.64
N GLY A 352 5.78 0.39 -7.92
CA GLY A 352 7.17 0.61 -8.29
C GLY A 352 7.80 1.80 -7.59
N SER A 353 9.05 2.12 -7.92
CA SER A 353 9.84 3.15 -7.24
C SER A 353 9.19 4.54 -7.25
N ARG A 354 8.54 4.92 -8.36
CA ARG A 354 7.82 6.19 -8.48
C ARG A 354 6.58 6.24 -7.59
N ASN A 355 5.84 5.14 -7.49
CA ASN A 355 4.68 5.05 -6.60
C ASN A 355 5.10 5.19 -5.14
N THR A 356 6.14 4.46 -4.73
CA THR A 356 6.71 4.58 -3.38
C THR A 356 7.17 6.01 -3.08
N LEU A 357 7.83 6.69 -4.02
CA LEU A 357 8.24 8.09 -3.87
C LEU A 357 7.03 9.00 -3.63
N ILE A 358 5.96 8.84 -4.41
CA ILE A 358 4.79 9.73 -4.34
C ILE A 358 3.98 9.50 -3.07
N PHE A 359 3.81 8.25 -2.64
CA PHE A 359 3.23 7.95 -1.32
C PHE A 359 4.12 8.48 -0.17
N GLY A 360 5.44 8.49 -0.35
CA GLY A 360 6.37 9.12 0.60
C GLY A 360 6.17 10.65 0.67
N ILE A 361 6.06 11.33 -0.48
CA ILE A 361 5.76 12.77 -0.54
C ILE A 361 4.38 13.05 0.08
N PHE A 362 3.38 12.22 -0.19
CA PHE A 362 2.05 12.32 0.41
C PHE A 362 2.13 12.30 1.94
N GLY A 363 2.89 11.36 2.51
CA GLY A 363 3.14 11.31 3.96
C GLY A 363 3.87 12.54 4.50
N ALA A 364 4.94 12.99 3.83
CA ALA A 364 5.73 14.13 4.29
C ALA A 364 4.93 15.45 4.35
N PHE A 365 4.01 15.66 3.41
CA PHE A 365 3.15 16.83 3.42
C PHE A 365 1.99 16.77 4.41
N SER A 366 1.67 15.57 4.93
CA SER A 366 0.80 15.44 6.11
C SER A 366 1.39 16.22 7.29
N CYS A 367 2.69 16.02 7.57
CA CYS A 367 3.41 16.74 8.63
C CYS A 367 3.50 18.25 8.36
N ILE A 368 3.75 18.65 7.11
CA ILE A 368 3.75 20.07 6.71
C ILE A 368 2.37 20.68 6.92
N GLY A 369 1.31 19.97 6.54
CA GLY A 369 -0.09 20.38 6.73
C GLY A 369 -0.42 20.58 8.20
N PHE A 370 -0.03 19.62 9.03
CA PHE A 370 -0.21 19.68 10.47
C PHE A 370 0.49 20.90 11.09
N TYR A 371 1.76 21.16 10.74
CA TYR A 371 2.43 22.37 11.24
C TYR A 371 1.85 23.66 10.66
N SER A 372 1.45 23.66 9.39
CA SER A 372 0.83 24.83 8.76
C SER A 372 -0.47 25.21 9.46
N GLY A 373 -1.27 24.23 9.89
CA GLY A 373 -2.46 24.45 10.71
C GLY A 373 -2.12 25.13 12.02
N ILE A 374 -1.14 24.61 12.77
CA ILE A 374 -0.67 25.22 14.03
C ILE A 374 -0.24 26.67 13.80
N PHE A 375 0.61 26.91 12.80
CA PHE A 375 1.17 28.23 12.50
C PHE A 375 0.10 29.25 12.10
N PHE A 376 -0.75 28.92 11.12
CA PHE A 376 -1.82 29.82 10.70
C PHE A 376 -2.93 29.94 11.75
N GLY A 377 -3.13 28.91 12.58
CA GLY A 377 -3.99 28.95 13.74
C GLY A 377 -3.53 29.99 14.75
N ALA A 378 -2.26 29.95 15.15
CA ALA A 378 -1.66 30.94 16.06
C ALA A 378 -1.63 32.35 15.46
N LEU A 379 -1.25 32.47 14.19
CA LEU A 379 -1.23 33.76 13.49
C LEU A 379 -2.63 34.39 13.47
N SER A 380 -3.65 33.59 13.18
CA SER A 380 -5.04 34.04 13.17
C SER A 380 -5.52 34.38 14.59
N ALA A 381 -5.21 33.54 15.58
CA ALA A 381 -5.56 33.76 16.97
C ALA A 381 -4.99 35.08 17.52
N GLN A 382 -3.73 35.41 17.19
CA GLN A 382 -3.02 36.52 17.81
C GLN A 382 -3.12 37.85 17.04
N VAL A 383 -3.19 37.83 15.70
CA VAL A 383 -3.04 39.05 14.88
C VAL A 383 -4.28 39.39 14.05
N LEU A 384 -4.84 38.40 13.33
CA LEU A 384 -5.89 38.66 12.34
C LEU A 384 -7.31 38.50 12.90
N GLY A 385 -7.46 37.77 14.00
CA GLY A 385 -8.72 37.28 14.53
C GLY A 385 -8.99 35.83 14.08
N TRP A 386 -9.48 35.00 15.00
CA TRP A 386 -9.65 33.55 14.83
C TRP A 386 -10.44 33.15 13.57
N LYS A 387 -11.36 34.00 13.10
CA LYS A 387 -12.18 33.76 11.90
C LYS A 387 -11.35 33.63 10.62
N TRP A 388 -10.22 34.34 10.53
CA TRP A 388 -9.34 34.32 9.36
C TRP A 388 -8.70 32.97 9.08
N TYR A 389 -8.56 32.13 10.10
CA TYR A 389 -8.10 30.76 9.93
C TYR A 389 -8.92 29.98 8.90
N PHE A 390 -10.24 30.15 8.93
CA PHE A 390 -11.14 29.48 7.99
C PHE A 390 -11.05 30.07 6.59
N PHE A 391 -10.87 31.39 6.46
CA PHE A 391 -10.68 32.04 5.16
C PHE A 391 -9.34 31.65 4.51
N ILE A 392 -8.27 31.56 5.29
CA ILE A 392 -6.94 31.10 4.82
C ILE A 392 -7.02 29.65 4.36
N GLY A 393 -7.64 28.77 5.17
CA GLY A 393 -7.87 27.38 4.79
C GLY A 393 -8.71 27.25 3.52
N ALA A 394 -9.77 28.05 3.37
CA ALA A 394 -10.59 28.09 2.16
C ALA A 394 -9.78 28.51 0.93
N PHE A 395 -8.89 29.50 1.07
CA PHE A 395 -8.02 29.96 -0.01
C PHE A 395 -7.05 28.86 -0.48
N PHE A 396 -6.37 28.18 0.45
CA PHE A 396 -5.51 27.05 0.11
C PHE A 396 -6.29 25.91 -0.55
N CYS A 397 -7.45 25.56 0.00
CA CYS A 397 -8.34 24.55 -0.57
C CYS A 397 -8.80 24.90 -1.98
N ALA A 398 -9.09 26.18 -2.26
CA ALA A 398 -9.45 26.66 -3.58
C ALA A 398 -8.30 26.48 -4.59
N GLY A 399 -7.06 26.80 -4.19
CA GLY A 399 -5.87 26.55 -5.03
C GLY A 399 -5.70 25.07 -5.37
N ILE A 400 -5.88 24.19 -4.39
CA ILE A 400 -5.83 22.72 -4.57
C ILE A 400 -6.94 22.25 -5.52
N CYS A 401 -8.17 22.74 -5.33
CA CYS A 401 -9.32 22.40 -6.18
C CYS A 401 -9.11 22.83 -7.64
N ILE A 402 -8.60 24.06 -7.85
CA ILE A 402 -8.26 24.57 -9.19
C ILE A 402 -7.17 23.71 -9.84
N ALA A 403 -6.10 23.36 -9.11
CA ALA A 403 -5.08 22.45 -9.61
C ALA A 403 -5.67 21.10 -10.02
N GLY A 404 -6.59 20.53 -9.21
CA GLY A 404 -7.27 19.28 -9.52
C GLY A 404 -8.18 19.36 -10.75
N LEU A 405 -8.91 20.47 -10.93
CA LEU A 405 -9.74 20.70 -12.12
C LEU A 405 -8.92 20.66 -13.42
N LEU A 406 -7.71 21.23 -13.37
CA LEU A 406 -6.82 21.36 -14.52
C LEU A 406 -5.97 20.11 -14.79
N THR A 407 -5.65 19.31 -13.77
CA THR A 407 -4.62 18.26 -13.87
C THR A 407 -5.15 16.84 -13.81
N ILE A 408 -6.30 16.57 -13.18
CA ILE A 408 -6.87 15.22 -13.14
C ILE A 408 -7.27 14.81 -14.58
N PRO A 409 -6.79 13.66 -15.10
CA PRO A 409 -7.25 13.14 -16.39
C PRO A 409 -8.74 12.75 -16.35
N LYS A 410 -9.51 13.08 -17.40
CA LYS A 410 -10.96 12.76 -17.45
C LYS A 410 -11.24 11.25 -17.54
N SER A 411 -10.28 10.47 -18.05
CA SER A 411 -10.42 9.02 -18.30
C SER A 411 -10.03 8.15 -17.10
N HIS A 412 -9.50 8.72 -16.00
CA HIS A 412 -9.04 7.94 -14.84
C HIS A 412 -9.92 8.29 -13.64
N GLY A 413 -10.74 7.31 -13.25
CA GLY A 413 -11.79 7.50 -12.25
C GLY A 413 -13.17 7.08 -12.74
N ASP A 414 -13.26 6.28 -13.81
CA ASP A 414 -14.55 5.76 -14.26
C ASP A 414 -15.23 4.92 -13.16
N PRO A 415 -16.57 5.03 -13.05
CA PRO A 415 -17.36 4.30 -12.07
C PRO A 415 -17.27 2.79 -12.32
N LEU A 416 -17.26 1.99 -11.25
CA LEU A 416 -17.47 0.54 -11.34
C LEU A 416 -18.99 0.26 -11.44
N PRO A 417 -19.52 -0.20 -12.60
CA PRO A 417 -20.97 -0.29 -12.82
C PRO A 417 -21.68 -1.29 -11.89
N ASP A 418 -20.98 -2.33 -11.46
CA ASP A 418 -21.55 -3.45 -10.68
C ASP A 418 -21.44 -3.26 -9.16
N LEU A 419 -20.82 -2.16 -8.72
CA LEU A 419 -20.57 -1.90 -7.30
C LEU A 419 -21.79 -1.22 -6.66
N LYS A 420 -22.32 -1.80 -5.59
CA LYS A 420 -23.45 -1.24 -4.85
C LYS A 420 -22.98 -0.65 -3.52
N MET A 421 -23.69 0.38 -3.07
CA MET A 421 -23.47 1.01 -1.78
C MET A 421 -24.07 0.16 -0.66
N ASP A 422 -23.34 -0.01 0.44
CA ASP A 422 -23.89 -0.61 1.66
C ASP A 422 -24.57 0.46 2.52
N TRP A 423 -25.82 0.75 2.18
CA TRP A 423 -26.63 1.71 2.91
C TRP A 423 -26.97 1.23 4.32
N LEU A 424 -27.16 -0.07 4.53
CA LEU A 424 -27.52 -0.61 5.84
C LEU A 424 -26.32 -0.53 6.81
N GLY A 425 -25.13 -0.91 6.35
CA GLY A 425 -23.89 -0.72 7.09
C GLY A 425 -23.63 0.75 7.40
N THR A 426 -23.77 1.63 6.40
CA THR A 426 -23.56 3.08 6.57
C THR A 426 -24.53 3.70 7.59
N VAL A 427 -25.83 3.43 7.47
CA VAL A 427 -26.86 4.01 8.36
C VAL A 427 -26.77 3.47 9.79
N THR A 428 -26.12 2.33 10.01
CA THR A 428 -25.89 1.80 11.36
C THR A 428 -24.59 2.29 11.97
N VAL A 429 -23.46 2.23 11.25
CA VAL A 429 -22.14 2.60 11.80
C VAL A 429 -22.01 4.10 12.09
N VAL A 430 -22.56 4.94 11.21
CA VAL A 430 -22.44 6.40 11.29
C VAL A 430 -23.04 6.96 12.59
N PRO A 431 -24.34 6.78 12.85
CA PRO A 431 -24.93 7.24 14.09
C PRO A 431 -24.41 6.47 15.30
N ALA A 432 -24.05 5.20 15.18
CA ALA A 432 -23.58 4.41 16.33
C ALA A 432 -22.28 4.96 16.91
N LEU A 433 -21.25 5.19 16.07
CA LEU A 433 -19.99 5.77 16.52
C LEU A 433 -20.16 7.22 16.97
N ALA A 434 -21.02 7.99 16.28
CA ALA A 434 -21.32 9.36 16.68
C ALA A 434 -21.97 9.43 18.08
N LEU A 435 -22.92 8.55 18.38
CA LEU A 435 -23.59 8.49 19.69
C LEU A 435 -22.65 8.04 20.81
N VAL A 436 -21.74 7.09 20.56
CA VAL A 436 -20.74 6.67 21.55
C VAL A 436 -19.82 7.83 21.91
N VAL A 437 -19.22 8.47 20.90
CA VAL A 437 -18.33 9.62 21.14
C VAL A 437 -19.10 10.78 21.74
N TYR A 438 -20.37 10.95 21.37
CA TYR A 438 -21.22 11.98 21.96
C TYR A 438 -21.43 11.76 23.46
N ALA A 439 -21.81 10.55 23.84
CA ALA A 439 -22.06 10.20 25.24
C ALA A 439 -20.82 10.35 26.12
N LEU A 440 -19.65 10.00 25.60
CA LEU A 440 -18.38 10.17 26.29
C LEU A 440 -18.03 11.65 26.46
N THR A 441 -18.24 12.47 25.43
CA THR A 441 -17.92 13.90 25.48
C THR A 441 -18.86 14.69 26.40
N GLU A 442 -20.14 14.30 26.49
CA GLU A 442 -21.10 14.94 27.40
C GLU A 442 -20.83 14.64 28.90
N GLY A 443 -20.00 13.64 29.21
CA GLY A 443 -19.58 13.34 30.57
C GLY A 443 -20.63 12.69 31.47
N GLY A 444 -21.80 12.31 30.96
CA GLY A 444 -22.83 11.59 31.74
C GLY A 444 -23.74 12.47 32.61
N ASN A 445 -23.75 13.79 32.38
CA ASN A 445 -24.57 14.76 33.11
C ASN A 445 -26.08 14.55 32.99
N ALA A 446 -26.53 13.98 31.87
CA ALA A 446 -27.92 13.90 31.52
C ALA A 446 -28.31 12.44 31.24
N PRO A 447 -29.53 12.00 31.60
CA PRO A 447 -30.05 10.69 31.19
C PRO A 447 -29.87 10.41 29.69
N GLN A 448 -29.89 11.47 28.89
CA GLN A 448 -29.64 11.49 27.45
C GLN A 448 -28.27 10.91 27.07
N GLY A 449 -27.21 11.18 27.84
CA GLY A 449 -25.87 10.64 27.59
C GLY A 449 -25.81 9.12 27.74
N TYR A 450 -26.42 8.57 28.79
CA TYR A 450 -26.50 7.11 28.98
C TYR A 450 -27.35 6.44 27.89
N VAL A 451 -28.46 7.06 27.51
CA VAL A 451 -29.31 6.59 26.41
C VAL A 451 -28.52 6.60 25.09
N ALA A 452 -27.77 7.67 24.81
CA ALA A 452 -26.92 7.76 23.63
C ALA A 452 -25.83 6.68 23.63
N LEU A 453 -25.19 6.40 24.77
CA LEU A 453 -24.18 5.35 24.88
C LEU A 453 -24.78 3.97 24.59
N ILE A 454 -25.92 3.65 25.21
CA ILE A 454 -26.61 2.36 25.02
C ILE A 454 -27.03 2.21 23.56
N LEU A 455 -27.65 3.24 22.97
CA LEU A 455 -28.04 3.24 21.55
C LEU A 455 -26.83 3.11 20.63
N GLY A 456 -25.71 3.76 20.98
CA GLY A 456 -24.45 3.65 20.26
C GLY A 456 -23.88 2.22 20.28
N ILE A 457 -23.83 1.58 21.45
CA ILE A 457 -23.38 0.19 21.60
C ILE A 457 -24.29 -0.77 20.84
N ILE A 458 -25.61 -0.60 20.96
CA ILE A 458 -26.59 -1.40 20.19
C ILE A 458 -26.39 -1.19 18.68
N GLY A 459 -26.15 0.05 18.25
CA GLY A 459 -25.88 0.38 16.85
C GLY A 459 -24.60 -0.28 16.33
N ILE A 460 -23.52 -0.32 17.12
CA ILE A 460 -22.28 -1.03 16.76
C ILE A 460 -22.54 -2.53 16.67
N ALA A 461 -23.27 -3.12 17.63
CA ALA A 461 -23.62 -4.54 17.59
C ALA A 461 -24.47 -4.88 16.36
N LEU A 462 -25.41 -4.00 16.01
CA LEU A 462 -26.24 -4.14 14.82
C LEU A 462 -25.42 -4.01 13.53
N PHE A 463 -24.48 -3.06 13.47
CA PHE A 463 -23.54 -2.91 12.36
C PHE A 463 -22.71 -4.19 12.14
N VAL A 464 -22.12 -4.73 13.21
CA VAL A 464 -21.36 -5.99 13.16
C VAL A 464 -22.25 -7.14 12.68
N HIS A 465 -23.51 -7.19 13.12
CA HIS A 465 -24.47 -8.20 12.66
C HIS A 465 -24.83 -8.04 11.17
N ILE A 466 -25.05 -6.81 10.70
CA ILE A 466 -25.42 -6.52 9.32
C ILE A 466 -24.25 -6.80 8.37
N GLU A 467 -23.08 -6.24 8.64
CA GLU A 467 -21.88 -6.42 7.79
C GLU A 467 -21.39 -7.87 7.81
N GLY A 468 -21.49 -8.55 8.95
CA GLY A 468 -21.01 -9.93 9.10
C GLY A 468 -21.91 -10.97 8.42
N TRP A 469 -23.23 -10.78 8.41
CA TRP A 469 -24.17 -11.84 8.01
C TRP A 469 -25.21 -11.44 6.95
N ARG A 470 -25.50 -10.14 6.73
CA ARG A 470 -26.56 -9.69 5.80
C ARG A 470 -26.04 -8.94 4.59
N ALA A 471 -24.93 -8.20 4.71
CA ALA A 471 -24.39 -7.40 3.64
C ALA A 471 -23.83 -8.28 2.51
N SER A 472 -24.34 -8.12 1.29
CA SER A 472 -23.81 -8.83 0.12
C SER A 472 -22.49 -8.25 -0.38
N GLN A 473 -22.25 -6.95 -0.12
CA GLN A 473 -21.02 -6.24 -0.44
C GLN A 473 -20.65 -5.29 0.72
N PRO A 474 -20.12 -5.82 1.84
CA PRO A 474 -19.82 -5.05 3.05
C PRO A 474 -18.83 -3.90 2.81
N LEU A 475 -18.91 -2.83 3.62
CA LEU A 475 -17.91 -1.75 3.63
C LEU A 475 -16.54 -2.28 4.05
N VAL A 476 -16.52 -3.18 5.04
CA VAL A 476 -15.30 -3.82 5.52
C VAL A 476 -15.50 -5.34 5.51
N PRO A 477 -14.98 -6.05 4.48
CA PRO A 477 -15.11 -7.50 4.41
C PRO A 477 -14.49 -8.18 5.63
N ALA A 478 -15.21 -9.14 6.22
CA ALA A 478 -14.73 -9.90 7.38
C ALA A 478 -13.40 -10.66 7.11
N GLU A 479 -13.08 -10.92 5.84
CA GLU A 479 -11.80 -11.52 5.41
C GLU A 479 -10.58 -10.67 5.82
N VAL A 480 -10.75 -9.35 5.93
CA VAL A 480 -9.71 -8.44 6.44
C VAL A 480 -9.31 -8.82 7.87
N PHE A 481 -10.28 -9.11 8.74
CA PHE A 481 -10.03 -9.50 10.15
C PHE A 481 -9.64 -10.96 10.33
N SER A 482 -9.92 -11.82 9.34
CA SER A 482 -9.46 -13.22 9.33
C SER A 482 -7.94 -13.31 9.14
N THR A 483 -7.34 -12.30 8.52
CA THR A 483 -5.91 -12.23 8.26
C THR A 483 -5.13 -12.12 9.57
N LYS A 484 -4.10 -12.97 9.71
CA LYS A 484 -3.24 -13.01 10.90
C LYS A 484 -2.67 -11.60 11.16
N TYR A 485 -2.80 -11.13 12.40
CA TYR A 485 -2.31 -9.82 12.91
C TYR A 485 -3.17 -8.59 12.63
N VAL A 486 -4.08 -8.59 11.64
CA VAL A 486 -4.84 -7.38 11.29
C VAL A 486 -5.70 -6.88 12.46
N SER A 487 -6.42 -7.75 13.16
CA SER A 487 -7.22 -7.34 14.33
C SER A 487 -6.37 -6.75 15.47
N ARG A 488 -5.12 -7.23 15.63
CA ARG A 488 -4.17 -6.66 16.62
C ARG A 488 -3.64 -5.31 16.17
N LEU A 489 -3.40 -5.14 14.87
CA LEU A 489 -2.97 -3.89 14.26
C LEU A 489 -4.03 -2.80 14.44
N VAL A 490 -5.29 -3.15 14.23
CA VAL A 490 -6.45 -2.26 14.44
C VAL A 490 -6.46 -1.71 15.86
N VAL A 491 -6.31 -2.57 16.88
CA VAL A 491 -6.23 -2.14 18.29
C VAL A 491 -5.01 -1.26 18.54
N ALA A 492 -3.83 -1.65 18.03
CA ALA A 492 -2.60 -0.88 18.20
C ALA A 492 -2.73 0.54 17.64
N LEU A 493 -3.33 0.69 16.46
CA LEU A 493 -3.54 1.99 15.81
C LEU A 493 -4.52 2.86 16.56
N PHE A 494 -5.66 2.28 16.95
CA PHE A 494 -6.71 2.97 17.69
C PHE A 494 -6.16 3.56 19.00
N VAL A 495 -5.32 2.80 19.70
CA VAL A 495 -4.65 3.23 20.94
C VAL A 495 -3.56 4.27 20.67
N SER A 496 -2.69 4.06 19.67
CA SER A 496 -1.55 4.94 19.40
C SER A 496 -1.97 6.33 18.94
N TYR A 497 -2.94 6.41 18.03
CA TYR A 497 -3.48 7.70 17.58
C TYR A 497 -4.33 8.36 18.66
N GLY A 498 -4.92 7.56 19.56
CA GLY A 498 -5.48 8.05 20.81
C GLY A 498 -4.45 8.78 21.67
N SER A 499 -3.33 8.11 21.99
CA SER A 499 -2.23 8.71 22.76
C SER A 499 -1.68 9.97 22.09
N PHE A 500 -1.51 9.97 20.77
CA PHE A 500 -1.07 11.17 20.04
C PHE A 500 -2.07 12.33 20.16
N SER A 501 -3.37 12.07 19.99
CA SER A 501 -4.40 13.09 20.16
C SER A 501 -4.37 13.73 21.54
N LEU A 502 -4.18 12.90 22.58
CA LEU A 502 -4.08 13.36 23.97
C LEU A 502 -2.84 14.21 24.19
N VAL A 503 -1.66 13.78 23.71
CA VAL A 503 -0.44 14.60 23.76
C VAL A 503 -0.69 15.93 23.05
N PHE A 504 -1.19 15.90 21.83
CA PHE A 504 -1.34 17.10 21.01
C PHE A 504 -2.33 18.11 21.62
N PHE A 505 -3.53 17.67 21.98
CA PHE A 505 -4.57 18.53 22.55
C PHE A 505 -4.14 19.09 23.91
N TYR A 506 -3.74 18.22 24.85
CA TYR A 506 -3.41 18.67 26.21
C TYR A 506 -2.06 19.37 26.29
N ALA A 507 -1.08 19.08 25.42
CA ALA A 507 0.14 19.90 25.35
C ALA A 507 -0.17 21.32 24.86
N SER A 508 -1.01 21.45 23.81
CA SER A 508 -1.45 22.76 23.34
C SER A 508 -2.19 23.52 24.44
N PHE A 509 -3.13 22.85 25.11
CA PHE A 509 -3.92 23.45 26.18
C PHE A 509 -3.06 23.82 27.40
N HIS A 510 -2.10 22.98 27.78
CA HIS A 510 -1.17 23.23 28.87
C HIS A 510 -0.28 24.45 28.60
N ILE A 511 0.32 24.52 27.40
CA ILE A 511 1.21 25.63 27.04
C ILE A 511 0.45 26.97 27.04
N GLU A 512 -0.76 27.00 26.48
CA GLU A 512 -1.53 28.23 26.34
C GLU A 512 -2.24 28.64 27.65
N SER A 513 -2.82 27.68 28.37
CA SER A 513 -3.68 27.96 29.52
C SER A 513 -2.98 27.83 30.86
N ALA A 514 -2.06 26.87 31.03
CA ALA A 514 -1.33 26.67 32.29
C ALA A 514 -0.03 27.48 32.33
N LEU A 515 0.73 27.50 31.23
CA LEU A 515 1.98 28.26 31.13
C LEU A 515 1.78 29.71 30.63
N TYR A 516 0.53 30.12 30.40
CA TYR A 516 0.12 31.47 29.94
C TYR A 516 0.95 31.99 28.76
N SER A 517 1.36 31.09 27.86
CA SER A 517 2.16 31.43 26.70
C SER A 517 1.26 31.84 25.53
N GLY A 518 1.65 32.89 24.81
CA GLY A 518 0.89 33.34 23.64
C GLY A 518 0.90 32.30 22.51
N PRO A 519 -0.13 32.26 21.63
CA PRO A 519 -0.27 31.24 20.58
C PRO A 519 0.95 31.11 19.64
N LEU A 520 1.63 32.21 19.31
CA LEU A 520 2.86 32.17 18.49
C LEU A 520 4.05 31.52 19.22
N LEU A 521 4.14 31.66 20.55
CA LEU A 521 5.17 30.97 21.32
C LEU A 521 4.88 29.47 21.39
N THR A 522 3.61 29.09 21.60
CA THR A 522 3.15 27.70 21.52
C THR A 522 3.57 27.07 20.20
N THR A 523 3.29 27.74 19.08
CA THR A 523 3.68 27.29 17.73
C THR A 523 5.18 27.06 17.60
N SER A 524 5.99 27.93 18.22
CA SER A 524 7.46 27.79 18.20
C SER A 524 7.91 26.53 18.94
N TRP A 525 7.23 26.17 20.03
CA TRP A 525 7.49 24.93 20.77
C TRP A 525 7.02 23.66 20.06
N PHE A 526 6.11 23.78 19.09
CA PHE A 526 5.70 22.66 18.21
C PHE A 526 6.62 22.44 17.00
N ILE A 527 7.60 23.32 16.73
CA ILE A 527 8.57 23.15 15.64
C ILE A 527 9.31 21.79 15.69
N PRO A 528 9.79 21.31 16.85
CA PRO A 528 10.48 20.02 16.93
C PRO A 528 9.61 18.85 16.48
N LEU A 529 8.30 18.88 16.80
CA LEU A 529 7.32 17.89 16.33
C LEU A 529 7.29 17.86 14.80
N ALA A 530 7.16 19.03 14.17
CA ALA A 530 7.09 19.17 12.72
C ALA A 530 8.39 18.78 12.01
N ALA A 531 9.54 19.24 12.53
CA ALA A 531 10.85 18.97 11.95
C ALA A 531 11.21 17.49 12.05
N ALA A 532 11.01 16.87 13.21
CA ALA A 532 11.27 15.45 13.39
C ALA A 532 10.30 14.59 12.55
N GLY A 533 9.02 14.96 12.46
CA GLY A 533 8.06 14.27 11.60
C GLY A 533 8.41 14.34 10.12
N PHE A 534 8.80 15.52 9.63
CA PHE A 534 9.25 15.67 8.25
C PHE A 534 10.49 14.82 7.93
N ILE A 535 11.48 14.79 8.83
CA ILE A 535 12.67 13.95 8.67
C ILE A 535 12.30 12.46 8.70
N LEU A 536 11.45 12.04 9.65
CA LEU A 536 11.01 10.66 9.77
C LEU A 536 10.15 10.20 8.59
N ALA A 537 9.32 11.07 8.01
CA ALA A 537 8.55 10.75 6.81
C ALA A 537 9.47 10.47 5.60
N LEU A 538 10.58 11.20 5.47
CA LEU A 538 11.56 11.00 4.40
C LEU A 538 12.46 9.77 4.62
N VAL A 539 12.88 9.55 5.87
CA VAL A 539 13.83 8.48 6.23
C VAL A 539 13.13 7.17 6.60
N GLY A 540 11.84 7.21 6.92
CA GLY A 540 11.06 6.11 7.48
C GLY A 540 11.09 4.84 6.63
N GLY A 541 11.13 4.98 5.30
CA GLY A 541 11.29 3.85 4.37
C GLY A 541 12.57 3.04 4.60
N PHE A 542 13.68 3.68 5.00
CA PHE A 542 14.93 2.97 5.33
C PHE A 542 14.87 2.29 6.70
N VAL A 543 14.19 2.91 7.67
CA VAL A 543 14.11 2.42 9.06
C VAL A 543 13.41 1.06 9.15
N ILE A 544 12.39 0.84 8.31
CA ILE A 544 11.59 -0.40 8.30
C ILE A 544 12.46 -1.62 7.90
N HIS A 545 13.46 -1.43 7.05
CA HIS A 545 14.34 -2.53 6.60
C HIS A 545 15.42 -2.91 7.63
N ILE A 546 15.67 -2.05 8.62
CA ILE A 546 16.80 -2.21 9.56
C ILE A 546 16.34 -2.80 10.90
N LEU A 547 15.07 -2.61 11.28
CA LEU A 547 14.58 -2.96 12.61
C LEU A 547 13.52 -4.06 12.58
N ASN A 548 13.71 -5.10 13.40
CA ASN A 548 12.69 -6.12 13.62
C ASN A 548 11.39 -5.49 14.18
N GLY A 549 10.23 -5.85 13.63
CA GLY A 549 8.93 -5.27 14.02
C GLY A 549 8.64 -5.21 15.53
N ARG A 550 9.11 -6.18 16.32
CA ARG A 550 8.99 -6.15 17.79
C ARG A 550 9.79 -5.01 18.44
N ARG A 551 10.99 -4.71 17.94
CA ARG A 551 11.85 -3.63 18.47
C ARG A 551 11.25 -2.27 18.13
N LEU A 552 10.70 -2.13 16.94
CA LEU A 552 9.98 -0.92 16.53
C LEU A 552 8.79 -0.63 17.45
N LEU A 553 7.99 -1.64 17.80
CA LEU A 553 6.87 -1.46 18.74
C LEU A 553 7.31 -1.04 20.14
N ILE A 554 8.46 -1.52 20.60
CA ILE A 554 9.01 -1.07 21.89
C ILE A 554 9.44 0.40 21.81
N ILE A 555 10.15 0.79 20.74
CA ILE A 555 10.58 2.18 20.50
C ILE A 555 9.37 3.11 20.44
N LEU A 556 8.32 2.68 19.74
CA LEU A 556 7.03 3.35 19.64
C LEU A 556 6.38 3.63 21.00
N CYS A 557 6.25 2.59 21.81
CA CYS A 557 5.68 2.69 23.15
C CYS A 557 6.50 3.63 24.03
N LEU A 558 7.82 3.48 24.02
CA LEU A 558 8.74 4.32 24.78
C LEU A 558 8.68 5.78 24.34
N GLY A 559 8.48 6.05 23.03
CA GLY A 559 8.25 7.39 22.50
C GLY A 559 7.00 8.04 23.10
N PHE A 560 5.85 7.38 22.99
CA PHE A 560 4.61 7.92 23.56
C PHE A 560 4.67 8.05 25.09
N LEU A 561 5.15 7.02 25.80
CA LEU A 561 5.30 7.06 27.26
C LEU A 561 6.25 8.18 27.69
N GLY A 562 7.40 8.31 27.03
CA GLY A 562 8.38 9.34 27.35
C GLY A 562 7.81 10.75 27.14
N SER A 563 7.08 10.96 26.04
CA SER A 563 6.41 12.25 25.78
C SER A 563 5.36 12.58 26.84
N LEU A 564 4.44 11.65 27.11
CA LEU A 564 3.36 11.86 28.07
C LEU A 564 3.89 12.07 29.50
N ILE A 565 4.88 11.29 29.92
CA ILE A 565 5.50 11.46 31.25
C ILE A 565 6.21 12.80 31.36
N LEU A 566 6.97 13.23 30.34
CA LEU A 566 7.65 14.53 30.34
C LEU A 566 6.66 15.69 30.49
N PHE A 567 5.52 15.62 29.80
CA PHE A 567 4.45 16.62 29.98
C PHE A 567 3.79 16.55 31.37
N SER A 568 3.56 15.35 31.92
CA SER A 568 2.98 15.19 33.27
C SER A 568 3.85 15.79 34.38
N ILE A 569 5.18 15.78 34.23
CA ILE A 569 6.12 16.27 35.25
C ILE A 569 6.60 17.71 34.99
N THR A 570 6.09 18.36 33.94
CA THR A 570 6.49 19.73 33.60
C THR A 570 6.04 20.67 34.73
N PRO A 571 6.95 21.47 35.32
CA PRO A 571 6.58 22.38 36.40
C PRO A 571 5.77 23.57 35.87
N ASP A 572 4.66 23.89 36.54
CA ASP A 572 3.74 24.96 36.13
C ASP A 572 4.24 26.38 36.44
N SER A 573 5.16 26.54 37.40
CA SER A 573 5.65 27.86 37.84
C SER A 573 7.06 27.81 38.42
N GLY A 574 7.77 28.95 38.37
CA GLY A 574 9.08 29.14 39.00
C GLY A 574 10.29 28.96 38.08
N GLU A 575 10.10 28.43 36.87
CA GLU A 575 11.17 28.18 35.90
C GLU A 575 11.08 29.09 34.66
N SER A 576 12.20 29.33 34.00
CA SER A 576 12.22 30.15 32.78
C SER A 576 11.60 29.40 31.59
N ASN A 577 10.90 30.13 30.71
CA ASN A 577 10.33 29.57 29.47
C ASN A 577 11.37 28.84 28.61
N THR A 578 12.62 29.31 28.60
CA THR A 578 13.73 28.66 27.90
C THR A 578 14.05 27.30 28.51
N PHE A 579 14.12 27.20 29.83
CA PHE A 579 14.37 25.93 30.52
C PHE A 579 13.26 24.92 30.27
N LEU A 580 11.99 25.33 30.43
CA LEU A 580 10.83 24.47 30.16
C LEU A 580 10.84 23.95 28.72
N SER A 581 11.09 24.85 27.77
CA SER A 581 11.12 24.52 26.34
C SER A 581 12.19 23.48 26.01
N TRP A 582 13.44 23.68 26.46
CA TRP A 582 14.55 22.79 26.09
C TRP A 582 14.57 21.47 26.86
N VAL A 583 14.17 21.47 28.13
CA VAL A 583 14.31 20.29 29.01
C VAL A 583 13.11 19.36 28.92
N PHE A 584 11.89 19.90 28.80
CA PHE A 584 10.67 19.11 28.84
C PHE A 584 9.99 19.05 27.47
N ILE A 585 9.67 20.21 26.89
CA ILE A 585 8.77 20.29 25.74
C ILE A 585 9.45 19.80 24.46
N PHE A 586 10.69 20.25 24.20
CA PHE A 586 11.47 19.83 23.04
C PHE A 586 11.63 18.31 22.94
N PRO A 587 12.14 17.60 23.97
CA PRO A 587 12.24 16.15 23.91
C PRO A 587 10.87 15.47 23.88
N ALA A 588 9.87 15.99 24.59
CA ALA A 588 8.51 15.43 24.56
C ALA A 588 7.88 15.47 23.16
N MET A 589 8.09 16.56 22.41
CA MET A 589 7.61 16.70 21.02
C MET A 589 8.30 15.71 20.07
N ILE A 590 9.61 15.53 20.20
CA ILE A 590 10.34 14.55 19.37
C ILE A 590 9.87 13.13 19.68
N LEU A 591 9.70 12.79 20.95
CA LEU A 591 9.25 11.46 21.36
C LEU A 591 7.81 11.16 20.91
N ALA A 592 6.94 12.17 20.92
CA ALA A 592 5.56 12.05 20.45
C ALA A 592 5.50 11.68 18.96
N ILE A 593 6.25 12.38 18.10
CA ILE A 593 6.20 12.15 16.66
C ILE A 593 6.92 10.86 16.25
N VAL A 594 7.99 10.47 16.94
CA VAL A 594 8.64 9.15 16.75
C VAL A 594 7.63 8.02 17.00
N GLY A 595 6.79 8.15 18.04
CA GLY A 595 5.66 7.25 18.31
C GLY A 595 4.62 7.22 17.19
N LEU A 596 4.28 8.37 16.61
CA LEU A 596 3.25 8.44 15.58
C LEU A 596 3.70 7.84 14.25
N ASP A 597 4.82 8.35 13.71
CA ASP A 597 5.22 8.08 12.33
C ASP A 597 5.66 6.64 12.12
N ILE A 598 6.36 6.07 13.09
CA ILE A 598 6.79 4.67 13.01
C ILE A 598 5.55 3.75 12.99
N THR A 599 4.48 4.08 13.72
CA THR A 599 3.25 3.27 13.78
C THR A 599 2.54 3.29 12.43
N PHE A 600 2.41 4.48 11.84
CA PHE A 600 1.80 4.66 10.53
C PHE A 600 2.54 3.87 9.44
N ASN A 601 3.87 3.97 9.42
CA ASN A 601 4.72 3.28 8.45
C ASN A 601 4.66 1.75 8.56
N ILE A 602 4.75 1.21 9.78
CA ILE A 602 4.65 -0.25 10.02
C ILE A 602 3.29 -0.78 9.62
N THR A 603 2.24 -0.03 9.92
CA THR A 603 0.89 -0.43 9.57
C THR A 603 0.70 -0.52 8.06
N ASN A 604 1.15 0.49 7.31
CA ASN A 604 1.08 0.46 5.85
C ASN A 604 1.90 -0.69 5.27
N PHE A 605 3.07 -0.97 5.84
CA PHE A 605 3.88 -2.13 5.48
C PHE A 605 3.15 -3.45 5.74
N ILE A 606 2.59 -3.66 6.93
CA ILE A 606 1.84 -4.88 7.29
C ILE A 606 0.62 -5.06 6.40
N ILE A 607 -0.12 -4.00 6.10
CA ILE A 607 -1.25 -4.06 5.16
C ILE A 607 -0.79 -4.53 3.78
N SER A 608 0.26 -3.91 3.24
CA SER A 608 0.76 -4.22 1.90
C SER A 608 1.32 -5.63 1.76
N THR A 609 1.81 -6.22 2.86
CA THR A 609 2.42 -7.56 2.87
C THR A 609 1.47 -8.65 3.32
N SER A 610 0.54 -8.36 4.24
CA SER A 610 -0.33 -9.37 4.87
C SER A 610 -1.71 -9.47 4.23
N LEU A 611 -2.21 -8.41 3.58
CA LEU A 611 -3.49 -8.47 2.87
C LEU A 611 -3.30 -8.81 1.38
N PRO A 612 -4.17 -9.66 0.81
CA PRO A 612 -4.27 -9.84 -0.64
C PRO A 612 -4.48 -8.52 -1.37
N ASN A 613 -3.97 -8.40 -2.60
CA ASN A 613 -4.02 -7.14 -3.37
C ASN A 613 -5.44 -6.53 -3.48
N HIS A 614 -6.48 -7.35 -3.58
CA HIS A 614 -7.87 -6.88 -3.67
C HIS A 614 -8.44 -6.31 -2.36
N LEU A 615 -7.81 -6.61 -1.21
CA LEU A 615 -8.21 -6.11 0.12
C LEU A 615 -7.30 -4.98 0.64
N GLN A 616 -6.14 -4.75 0.03
CA GLN A 616 -5.18 -3.75 0.51
C GLN A 616 -5.76 -2.33 0.54
N ALA A 617 -6.54 -1.94 -0.48
CA ALA A 617 -7.18 -0.62 -0.52
C ALA A 617 -8.17 -0.45 0.65
N VAL A 618 -9.03 -1.44 0.89
CA VAL A 618 -9.98 -1.43 2.01
C VAL A 618 -9.25 -1.44 3.36
N GLY A 619 -8.18 -2.23 3.49
CA GLY A 619 -7.35 -2.27 4.69
C GLY A 619 -6.68 -0.93 5.01
N SER A 620 -6.11 -0.26 4.01
CA SER A 620 -5.50 1.07 4.16
C SER A 620 -6.51 2.14 4.55
N LEU A 621 -7.71 2.09 3.96
CA LEU A 621 -8.81 2.99 4.30
C LEU A 621 -9.39 2.74 5.70
N LEU A 622 -9.51 1.46 6.10
CA LEU A 622 -9.88 1.08 7.46
C LEU A 622 -8.87 1.64 8.47
N VAL A 623 -7.58 1.52 8.19
CA VAL A 623 -6.54 2.10 9.03
C VAL A 623 -6.72 3.60 9.14
N THR A 624 -6.84 4.31 8.02
CA THR A 624 -7.01 5.77 7.99
C THR A 624 -8.24 6.20 8.81
N SER A 625 -9.37 5.49 8.67
CA SER A 625 -10.56 5.68 9.47
C SER A 625 -10.30 5.50 10.98
N LEU A 626 -9.58 4.45 11.36
CA LEU A 626 -9.22 4.18 12.76
C LEU A 626 -8.29 5.21 13.37
N LEU A 627 -7.42 5.85 12.57
CA LEU A 627 -6.55 6.94 13.02
C LEU A 627 -7.40 8.08 13.59
N TYR A 628 -8.33 8.59 12.77
CA TYR A 628 -9.22 9.66 13.16
C TYR A 628 -10.19 9.23 14.27
N LEU A 629 -10.64 7.97 14.26
CA LEU A 629 -11.53 7.45 15.30
C LEU A 629 -10.83 7.41 16.65
N GLY A 630 -9.58 6.94 16.69
CA GLY A 630 -8.75 6.91 17.90
C GLY A 630 -8.55 8.31 18.46
N MET A 631 -8.26 9.29 17.59
CA MET A 631 -8.09 10.68 18.02
C MET A 631 -9.34 11.28 18.66
N ALA A 632 -10.52 11.03 18.09
CA ALA A 632 -11.79 11.52 18.63
C ALA A 632 -12.20 10.79 19.92
N PHE A 633 -12.16 9.46 19.91
CA PHE A 633 -12.65 8.63 21.01
C PHE A 633 -11.86 8.86 22.30
N TRP A 634 -10.53 8.80 22.24
CA TRP A 634 -9.71 8.92 23.45
C TRP A 634 -9.73 10.33 24.03
N LEU A 635 -9.87 11.36 23.19
CA LEU A 635 -10.11 12.71 23.66
C LEU A 635 -11.42 12.77 24.45
N SER A 636 -12.51 12.21 23.92
CA SER A 636 -13.80 12.14 24.63
C SER A 636 -13.76 11.33 25.92
N VAL A 637 -12.91 10.29 26.02
CA VAL A 637 -12.71 9.54 27.27
C VAL A 637 -12.08 10.43 28.35
N VAL A 638 -11.11 11.27 27.99
CA VAL A 638 -10.51 12.20 28.94
C VAL A 638 -11.50 13.30 29.32
N GLU A 639 -12.29 13.81 28.37
CA GLU A 639 -13.37 14.75 28.67
C GLU A 639 -14.35 14.18 29.71
N MET A 640 -14.78 12.92 29.55
CA MET A 640 -15.58 12.21 30.56
C MET A 640 -14.88 12.14 31.92
N ALA A 641 -13.57 11.85 31.95
CA ALA A 641 -12.81 11.77 33.19
C ALA A 641 -12.65 13.13 33.88
N THR A 642 -12.40 14.19 33.12
CA THR A 642 -12.35 15.57 33.64
C THR A 642 -13.71 15.99 34.21
N PHE A 643 -14.79 15.59 33.53
CA PHE A 643 -16.13 15.85 34.01
C PHE A 643 -16.44 15.10 35.31
N ALA A 644 -16.15 13.79 35.38
CA ALA A 644 -16.34 13.01 36.61
C ALA A 644 -15.54 13.58 37.79
N GLN A 645 -14.31 14.06 37.54
CA GLN A 645 -13.49 14.69 38.58
C GLN A 645 -14.07 16.03 39.05
N LYS A 646 -14.68 16.81 38.14
CA LYS A 646 -15.38 18.05 38.47
C LYS A 646 -16.55 17.79 39.43
N ASP A 647 -17.36 16.77 39.14
CA ASP A 647 -18.49 16.35 39.97
C ASP A 647 -18.04 15.86 41.35
N ILE A 648 -17.00 15.01 41.41
CA ILE A 648 -16.45 14.51 42.68
C ILE A 648 -15.95 15.66 43.56
N ASN A 649 -15.29 16.66 42.97
CA ASN A 649 -14.75 17.80 43.70
C ASN A 649 -15.82 18.85 44.05
N GLY A 650 -17.06 18.71 43.54
CA GLY A 650 -18.10 19.73 43.66
C GLY A 650 -17.68 21.10 43.10
N ALA A 651 -16.74 21.12 42.17
CA ALA A 651 -16.12 22.33 41.65
C ALA A 651 -16.89 22.84 40.43
N GLU A 652 -17.05 24.16 40.29
CA GLU A 652 -17.68 24.74 39.10
C GLU A 652 -16.79 24.59 37.85
N ASN A 653 -15.46 24.61 38.03
CA ASN A 653 -14.47 24.32 37.00
C ASN A 653 -13.21 23.70 37.63
N LEU A 654 -12.54 22.81 36.90
CA LEU A 654 -11.22 22.32 37.25
C LEU A 654 -10.15 23.28 36.72
N ASP A 655 -9.05 23.40 37.45
CA ASP A 655 -7.88 24.16 36.99
C ASP A 655 -7.29 23.54 35.70
N ALA A 656 -6.71 24.39 34.84
CA ALA A 656 -6.18 23.97 33.54
C ALA A 656 -5.08 22.91 33.69
N THR A 657 -4.21 23.05 34.70
CA THR A 657 -3.17 22.07 35.01
C THR A 657 -3.77 20.72 35.40
N SER A 658 -4.82 20.70 36.23
CA SER A 658 -5.47 19.46 36.66
C SER A 658 -6.10 18.72 35.47
N GLN A 659 -6.74 19.44 34.55
CA GLN A 659 -7.29 18.86 33.32
C GLN A 659 -6.19 18.25 32.45
N CYS A 660 -5.08 18.96 32.28
CA CYS A 660 -3.92 18.46 31.53
C CYS A 660 -3.32 17.21 32.17
N GLN A 661 -3.18 17.17 33.49
CA GLN A 661 -2.67 15.99 34.20
C GLN A 661 -3.58 14.77 34.00
N ILE A 662 -4.91 14.93 34.06
CA ILE A 662 -5.85 13.82 33.76
C ILE A 662 -5.61 13.30 32.32
N GLY A 663 -5.43 14.21 31.36
CA GLY A 663 -5.11 13.86 29.98
C GLY A 663 -3.79 13.11 29.82
N PHE A 664 -2.70 13.60 30.41
CA PHE A 664 -1.38 12.98 30.28
C PHE A 664 -1.29 11.62 30.99
N TRP A 665 -1.89 11.48 32.19
CA TRP A 665 -1.93 10.20 32.89
C TRP A 665 -2.83 9.17 32.21
N THR A 666 -3.99 9.60 31.69
CA THR A 666 -4.84 8.72 30.88
C THR A 666 -4.10 8.29 29.62
N GLY A 667 -3.45 9.21 28.91
CA GLY A 667 -2.64 8.90 27.75
C GLY A 667 -1.50 7.92 28.05
N THR A 668 -0.88 8.02 29.22
CA THR A 668 0.16 7.08 29.68
C THR A 668 -0.43 5.68 29.87
N GLY A 669 -1.60 5.57 30.49
CA GLY A 669 -2.32 4.30 30.63
C GLY A 669 -2.69 3.68 29.28
N VAL A 670 -3.16 4.51 28.33
CA VAL A 670 -3.46 4.10 26.96
C VAL A 670 -2.20 3.62 26.25
N ALA A 671 -1.10 4.35 26.36
CA ALA A 671 0.19 3.96 25.76
C ALA A 671 0.72 2.62 26.33
N LEU A 672 0.44 2.28 27.59
CA LEU A 672 0.81 0.99 28.17
C LEU A 672 0.04 -0.20 27.58
N ILE A 673 -1.21 0.00 27.11
CA ILE A 673 -1.97 -1.04 26.39
C ILE A 673 -1.19 -1.49 25.15
N PHE A 674 -0.42 -0.59 24.54
CA PHE A 674 0.42 -0.90 23.38
C PHE A 674 1.45 -2.01 23.65
N VAL A 675 2.01 -2.08 24.87
CA VAL A 675 2.99 -3.13 25.27
C VAL A 675 2.37 -4.53 25.20
N THR A 676 1.05 -4.62 25.43
CA THR A 676 0.33 -5.90 25.42
C THR A 676 0.10 -6.45 24.00
N VAL A 677 0.23 -5.60 22.98
CA VAL A 677 0.02 -5.98 21.58
C VAL A 677 1.23 -6.73 21.04
N LYS A 678 1.16 -8.07 21.07
CA LYS A 678 2.16 -8.94 20.44
C LYS A 678 2.01 -8.91 18.93
N MET A 679 2.93 -8.28 18.20
CA MET A 679 3.13 -8.50 16.76
C MET A 679 4.37 -9.34 16.50
N GLN A 680 4.35 -10.14 15.43
CA GLN A 680 5.54 -10.84 14.97
C GLN A 680 6.47 -9.85 14.25
N SER A 681 7.79 -10.06 14.31
CA SER A 681 8.72 -9.22 13.56
C SER A 681 8.38 -9.29 12.08
N GLY A 682 8.25 -8.13 11.43
CA GLY A 682 8.31 -8.03 9.98
C GLY A 682 9.73 -8.39 9.54
N GLU A 683 10.03 -9.68 9.51
CA GLU A 683 11.01 -10.16 8.53
C GLU A 683 10.38 -9.92 7.15
N ALA A 684 11.21 -9.63 6.14
CA ALA A 684 10.78 -9.52 4.76
C ALA A 684 10.25 -10.90 4.32
N ASP A 685 9.00 -11.15 4.66
CA ASP A 685 8.30 -12.39 4.41
C ASP A 685 7.48 -12.18 3.13
N LEU A 686 7.31 -13.26 2.36
CA LEU A 686 6.56 -13.24 1.10
C LEU A 686 5.20 -12.56 1.32
N THR A 687 4.76 -11.76 0.34
CA THR A 687 3.41 -11.15 0.36
C THR A 687 2.36 -12.25 0.51
N ALA A 688 1.17 -11.92 1.03
CA ALA A 688 0.10 -12.90 1.24
C ALA A 688 -0.20 -13.72 -0.02
N ASP A 689 -0.13 -13.08 -1.19
CA ASP A 689 -0.34 -13.73 -2.49
C ASP A 689 0.85 -14.64 -2.87
N GLU A 690 2.10 -14.23 -2.60
CA GLU A 690 3.29 -15.08 -2.81
C GLU A 690 3.36 -16.26 -1.83
N LYS A 691 2.90 -16.09 -0.58
CA LYS A 691 2.76 -17.19 0.40
C LYS A 691 1.68 -18.16 -0.02
N ALA A 692 0.52 -17.66 -0.43
CA ALA A 692 -0.56 -18.51 -0.94
C ALA A 692 -0.12 -19.29 -2.17
N GLN A 693 0.68 -18.68 -3.04
CA GLN A 693 1.28 -19.36 -4.19
C GLN A 693 2.29 -20.43 -3.77
N ARG A 694 3.18 -20.13 -2.82
CA ARG A 694 4.16 -21.10 -2.29
C ARG A 694 3.51 -22.26 -1.54
N ASP A 695 2.50 -21.99 -0.72
CA ASP A 695 1.75 -23.01 0.03
C ASP A 695 0.95 -23.89 -0.93
N TRP A 696 0.35 -23.32 -1.98
CA TRP A 696 -0.27 -24.09 -3.06
C TRP A 696 0.74 -24.98 -3.79
N GLU A 697 1.93 -24.45 -4.12
CA GLU A 697 3.02 -25.24 -4.71
C GLU A 697 3.49 -26.38 -3.78
N ARG A 698 3.51 -26.15 -2.46
CA ARG A 698 3.86 -27.17 -1.44
C ARG A 698 2.79 -28.25 -1.30
N ASP A 699 1.52 -27.88 -1.19
CA ASP A 699 0.41 -28.81 -0.96
C ASP A 699 0.10 -29.64 -2.23
N VAL A 700 0.34 -29.09 -3.42
CA VAL A 700 0.33 -29.84 -4.68
C VAL A 700 1.55 -30.78 -4.78
N GLY A 701 2.67 -30.42 -4.17
CA GLY A 701 3.86 -31.28 -4.07
C GLY A 701 3.68 -32.47 -3.13
N GLN A 702 3.04 -32.28 -1.96
CA GLN A 702 2.82 -33.34 -0.97
C GLN A 702 1.74 -34.36 -1.37
N ASN A 703 0.76 -33.97 -2.20
CA ASN A 703 -0.21 -34.92 -2.76
C ASN A 703 0.33 -35.75 -3.96
N LYS A 704 1.62 -35.59 -4.30
CA LYS A 704 2.31 -36.37 -5.35
C LYS A 704 3.32 -37.37 -4.80
N GLU A 705 3.54 -37.42 -3.48
CA GLU A 705 4.16 -38.56 -2.76
C GLU A 705 3.07 -39.48 -2.23
#